data_AF-A0A6N2YCW3-F1
#
_entry.id   AF-A0A6N2YCW3-F1
#
_cell.length_a   1.000
_cell.length_b   1.000
_cell.length_c   1.000
_cell.angle_alpha   90.00
_cell.angle_beta   90.00
_cell.angle_gamma   90.00
#
_symmetry.space_group_name_H-M   'P 1'
#
loop_
_entity.id
_entity.type
_entity.pdbx_description
1 polymer ?
#
loop_
_entity_poly.entity_id
_entity_poly.type
_entity_poly.pdbx_seq_one_letter_code
_entity_poly.pdbx_strand_id
1 'polypeptide(L)'
;MFSYKSKYCVAAAMAAMAALTGHVEARDIDLQSIGYFQFSPLPPSLVSQTDTLLLSDSPEYVGPVGGTLSAGTINGNGRIYFYHVNEMDQPHKIAIVLENQSAYPNTVQVMRQLKSVATPDYFAAGRDLSRKDLENPLDESPNARPLYSLSIPPQGRQLIFSDLENTPVYQDALFTGIVDIKTEAPIFARVMMLPMGMDAIDASHWAKNLPIDEIQLRGTYTGAKRNMEVTTPFDTTLGGAFVEIGNDREDMFINGVDEMQNKAFVRDRGNYGVSYTLKIPTKGNEPFRLYFNPLGGPYSGSFTVKALHQQGARRGQTDTRTYHIGGADGISALGDGTILDSRIMGNYNAGDLLTLNFMPAGASNLPIRFLLIPESLANPQKHQTIAVNVPKDVTDSLGHPTQSGTQIPVGPINGKDTNKGTVDSSKSTMTPAKQAETIAHEETKKLSDKAAADAKKEAQLKKAKDAEEALARKKAEEARIAAEKAELARKAAEAKHAEVERKLAEKAEADRKAAELKAAQEAQAAKEKAALEAKKAEEMRQAEETKRLEAERKTELDRKAAEARKAEEERKAEMARIEAARKAEEARQAAEAKARFEAQRAVEKAALEAKKAEEERLAAEAKARLAAQRKAEQEALEARRAEEARKAAEAKAALEAQRAAEQAALEAKRQEDARKAAEAKAALEAQRIEAARKAEEARRAEEARKAEEARIEAARKAEEARVAAEAKRAEEARKAEEARIEAARKAEEARKAEEARRAEEARRLEVARLEAQRKAEQERLEVARKAEEARVAAEAKRAEEVRRAEEARRIEEARRAEEARKAEEVRIAAEARKAEQARLAAERAEAERQAAEAKRIAEERYQAHLEAERKAEEARQQALAQAEVERKAKERAEAIQRVKEQQENARHRAELARQQIEAERKAAQAAKTGPSFSELDDVHEDTPSVTIPNAVSIDELTKPRPTASQNTRRRDQRQPLQNQQYAQQNPMTNGQQDQDPYSSQQDKQNDDQNPPKLYPMGQ
;
A
#
# COMPACT_ATOMS: atom_id res chain seq x y z
N MET A 1 59.97 8.25 43.53
CA MET A 1 58.62 8.43 44.11
C MET A 1 57.68 8.98 43.03
N PHE A 2 57.36 8.18 42.03
CA PHE A 2 56.47 8.51 40.90
C PHE A 2 55.69 7.24 40.49
N SER A 3 54.65 7.39 39.67
CA SER A 3 53.73 6.32 39.23
C SER A 3 52.80 5.74 40.33
N TYR A 4 51.79 6.53 40.70
CA TYR A 4 50.50 6.00 41.19
C TYR A 4 49.31 6.90 40.78
N LYS A 5 49.50 8.23 40.76
CA LYS A 5 48.45 9.19 40.35
C LYS A 5 47.97 9.04 38.90
N SER A 6 48.82 8.61 37.96
CA SER A 6 48.48 8.55 36.53
C SER A 6 47.32 7.60 36.21
N LYS A 7 47.30 6.39 36.79
CA LYS A 7 46.24 5.39 36.53
C LYS A 7 44.86 5.87 36.96
N TYR A 8 44.76 6.59 38.09
CA TYR A 8 43.51 7.17 38.55
C TYR A 8 43.03 8.33 37.66
N CYS A 9 43.94 9.16 37.12
CA CYS A 9 43.55 10.20 36.16
C CYS A 9 43.01 9.62 34.84
N VAL A 10 43.61 8.55 34.30
CA VAL A 10 43.11 7.91 33.07
C VAL A 10 41.79 7.18 33.33
N ALA A 11 41.66 6.46 34.45
CA ALA A 11 40.40 5.82 34.83
C ALA A 11 39.28 6.84 35.09
N ALA A 12 39.58 7.96 35.76
CA ALA A 12 38.63 9.05 35.97
C ALA A 12 38.29 9.79 34.67
N ALA A 13 39.23 9.96 33.74
CA ALA A 13 38.94 10.55 32.43
C ALA A 13 38.06 9.63 31.56
N MET A 14 38.30 8.32 31.57
CA MET A 14 37.42 7.36 30.88
C MET A 14 36.05 7.24 31.56
N ALA A 15 35.99 7.29 32.89
CA ALA A 15 34.72 7.33 33.63
C ALA A 15 33.96 8.65 33.40
N ALA A 16 34.65 9.78 33.28
CA ALA A 16 34.06 11.08 32.95
C ALA A 16 33.58 11.12 31.49
N MET A 17 34.33 10.55 30.54
CA MET A 17 33.87 10.34 29.16
C MET A 17 32.60 9.48 29.14
N ALA A 18 32.59 8.34 29.83
CA ALA A 18 31.43 7.45 29.92
C ALA A 18 30.22 8.11 30.61
N ALA A 19 30.45 8.95 31.62
CA ALA A 19 29.41 9.72 32.30
C ALA A 19 28.89 10.87 31.44
N LEU A 20 29.74 11.55 30.64
CA LEU A 20 29.34 12.60 29.70
C LEU A 20 28.67 12.06 28.42
N THR A 21 28.81 10.76 28.12
CA THR A 21 27.96 10.06 27.16
C THR A 21 26.61 9.61 27.75
N GLY A 22 26.41 9.75 29.07
CA GLY A 22 25.13 9.53 29.73
C GLY A 22 24.35 10.83 29.93
N HIS A 23 23.07 10.84 29.57
CA HIS A 23 22.10 11.89 29.92
C HIS A 23 22.53 13.34 29.63
N VAL A 24 22.82 13.63 28.36
CA VAL A 24 22.18 14.82 27.77
C VAL A 24 20.79 14.37 27.35
N GLU A 25 19.75 14.98 27.91
CA GLU A 25 18.37 14.70 27.49
C GLU A 25 18.23 14.96 25.99
N ALA A 26 17.72 13.96 25.29
CA ALA A 26 17.53 13.98 23.85
C ALA A 26 16.33 14.86 23.49
N ARG A 27 16.54 16.18 23.47
CA ARG A 27 15.52 17.14 23.01
C ARG A 27 15.22 16.90 21.52
N ASP A 28 13.94 16.88 21.20
CA ASP A 28 13.50 17.05 19.81
C ASP A 28 13.97 18.42 19.29
N ILE A 29 14.30 18.48 18.01
CA ILE A 29 14.99 19.63 17.41
C ILE A 29 14.04 20.42 16.50
N ASP A 30 14.24 21.73 16.45
CA ASP A 30 13.61 22.54 15.39
C ASP A 30 14.34 22.30 14.07
N LEU A 31 13.68 21.57 13.17
CA LEU A 31 14.15 21.30 11.82
C LEU A 31 14.38 22.58 10.99
N GLN A 32 13.68 23.69 11.28
CA GLN A 32 13.93 24.97 10.61
C GLN A 32 15.30 25.54 11.01
N SER A 33 15.61 25.61 12.31
CA SER A 33 16.87 26.15 12.83
C SER A 33 18.14 25.47 12.28
N ILE A 34 18.07 24.16 12.02
CA ILE A 34 19.18 23.38 11.44
C ILE A 34 19.14 23.28 9.91
N GLY A 35 18.23 23.99 9.25
CA GLY A 35 18.17 24.09 7.79
C GLY A 35 17.84 22.78 7.07
N TYR A 36 16.85 22.00 7.55
CA TYR A 36 16.53 20.67 7.01
C TYR A 36 16.29 20.62 5.48
N PHE A 37 15.87 21.74 4.88
CA PHE A 37 15.69 21.90 3.44
C PHE A 37 17.00 21.81 2.63
N GLN A 38 18.16 21.78 3.28
CA GLN A 38 19.48 21.54 2.68
C GLN A 38 19.92 20.07 2.77
N PHE A 39 19.12 19.19 3.38
CA PHE A 39 19.51 17.79 3.58
C PHE A 39 19.57 17.00 2.27
N SER A 40 20.53 16.07 2.19
CA SER A 40 20.67 15.20 1.03
C SER A 40 19.60 14.10 1.02
N PRO A 41 18.86 13.91 -0.10
CA PRO A 41 17.99 12.76 -0.25
C PRO A 41 18.81 11.48 -0.41
N LEU A 42 18.41 10.44 0.31
CA LEU A 42 18.95 9.09 0.23
C LEU A 42 17.82 8.15 -0.23
N PRO A 43 17.54 8.09 -1.55
CA PRO A 43 16.42 7.31 -2.07
C PRO A 43 16.64 5.82 -1.79
N PRO A 44 15.66 5.13 -1.17
CA PRO A 44 15.72 3.68 -1.00
C PRO A 44 15.38 2.98 -2.31
N SER A 45 15.96 1.80 -2.51
CA SER A 45 15.68 0.91 -3.64
C SER A 45 15.00 -0.38 -3.18
N LEU A 46 14.09 -0.91 -4.00
CA LEU A 46 13.42 -2.18 -3.72
C LEU A 46 14.36 -3.35 -4.07
N VAL A 47 14.77 -4.12 -3.06
CA VAL A 47 15.66 -5.29 -3.23
C VAL A 47 14.85 -6.55 -3.51
N SER A 48 13.75 -6.76 -2.77
CA SER A 48 12.81 -7.84 -3.06
C SER A 48 11.43 -7.58 -2.45
N GLN A 49 10.41 -8.10 -3.12
CA GLN A 49 9.01 -8.06 -2.70
C GLN A 49 8.45 -9.48 -2.78
N THR A 50 7.95 -10.01 -1.67
CA THR A 50 7.54 -11.42 -1.54
C THR A 50 6.22 -11.58 -0.80
N ASP A 51 5.65 -12.78 -0.93
CA ASP A 51 4.49 -13.27 -0.17
C ASP A 51 3.15 -12.57 -0.50
N THR A 52 2.03 -13.28 -0.39
CA THR A 52 0.69 -12.74 -0.70
C THR A 52 0.14 -11.92 0.46
N LEU A 53 -0.50 -10.77 0.20
CA LEU A 53 -1.29 -10.05 1.20
C LEU A 53 -2.77 -10.09 0.80
N LEU A 54 -3.63 -10.63 1.64
CA LEU A 54 -5.07 -10.38 1.59
C LEU A 54 -5.38 -9.22 2.55
N LEU A 55 -5.75 -8.08 1.99
CA LEU A 55 -6.11 -6.87 2.71
C LEU A 55 -7.65 -6.81 2.86
N SER A 56 -8.10 -6.68 4.10
CA SER A 56 -9.50 -6.46 4.47
C SER A 56 -9.62 -5.12 5.17
N ASP A 57 -9.89 -4.10 4.36
CA ASP A 57 -9.89 -2.68 4.76
C ASP A 57 -10.90 -1.87 3.93
N SER A 58 -11.86 -2.57 3.29
CA SER A 58 -12.99 -1.95 2.59
C SER A 58 -14.23 -2.87 2.61
N PRO A 59 -15.39 -2.39 3.11
CA PRO A 59 -15.60 -1.08 3.69
C PRO A 59 -14.90 -0.98 5.06
N GLU A 60 -14.11 0.08 5.31
CA GLU A 60 -13.50 0.34 6.63
C GLU A 60 -14.58 0.37 7.72
N TYR A 61 -15.64 1.15 7.48
CA TYR A 61 -16.79 1.32 8.36
C TYR A 61 -17.89 0.31 8.00
N VAL A 62 -18.25 -0.55 8.94
CA VAL A 62 -19.12 -1.70 8.68
C VAL A 62 -20.51 -1.49 9.30
N GLY A 63 -21.47 -1.19 8.43
CA GLY A 63 -22.89 -1.12 8.76
C GLY A 63 -23.79 -1.44 7.56
N PRO A 64 -25.12 -1.64 7.75
CA PRO A 64 -25.83 -1.71 9.02
C PRO A 64 -26.08 -3.16 9.53
N VAL A 65 -25.56 -4.19 8.85
CA VAL A 65 -25.88 -5.62 9.13
C VAL A 65 -24.71 -6.61 9.05
N GLY A 66 -23.48 -6.15 8.77
CA GLY A 66 -22.32 -7.02 8.58
C GLY A 66 -22.38 -7.89 7.32
N GLY A 67 -21.40 -8.78 7.15
CA GLY A 67 -21.25 -9.62 5.97
C GLY A 67 -19.80 -9.99 5.65
N THR A 68 -19.55 -10.42 4.42
CA THR A 68 -18.21 -10.67 3.89
C THR A 68 -17.54 -9.33 3.56
N LEU A 69 -16.42 -9.07 4.23
CA LEU A 69 -15.62 -7.86 4.10
C LEU A 69 -14.64 -8.00 2.95
N SER A 70 -13.77 -9.01 3.02
CA SER A 70 -12.73 -9.32 2.03
C SER A 70 -12.64 -10.82 1.77
N ALA A 71 -12.32 -11.21 0.55
CA ALA A 71 -12.11 -12.60 0.18
C ALA A 71 -11.15 -12.71 -1.01
N GLY A 72 -10.24 -13.68 -0.97
CA GLY A 72 -9.20 -13.83 -1.98
C GLY A 72 -8.32 -15.06 -1.83
N THR A 73 -7.51 -15.33 -2.84
CA THR A 73 -6.73 -16.56 -2.99
C THR A 73 -5.29 -16.38 -2.53
N ILE A 74 -4.89 -17.09 -1.47
CA ILE A 74 -3.51 -17.13 -0.95
C ILE A 74 -2.82 -18.39 -1.46
N ASN A 75 -1.56 -18.31 -1.87
CA ASN A 75 -0.77 -19.45 -2.34
C ASN A 75 0.69 -19.35 -1.84
N GLY A 76 1.25 -20.44 -1.32
CA GLY A 76 2.54 -20.41 -0.62
C GLY A 76 2.43 -19.68 0.72
N ASN A 77 3.33 -18.73 0.98
CA ASN A 77 3.25 -17.84 2.15
C ASN A 77 2.23 -16.72 1.89
N GLY A 78 1.42 -16.38 2.89
CA GLY A 78 0.62 -15.16 2.82
C GLY A 78 0.15 -14.63 4.17
N ARG A 79 -0.11 -13.33 4.19
CA ARG A 79 -0.68 -12.57 5.31
C ARG A 79 -2.14 -12.24 5.01
N ILE A 80 -2.99 -12.40 6.01
CA ILE A 80 -4.30 -11.76 6.07
C ILE A 80 -4.16 -10.59 7.04
N TYR A 81 -4.36 -9.37 6.56
CA TYR A 81 -4.48 -8.16 7.39
C TYR A 81 -5.94 -7.70 7.36
N PHE A 82 -6.51 -7.41 8.52
CA PHE A 82 -7.85 -6.85 8.62
C PHE A 82 -7.88 -5.60 9.50
N TYR A 83 -8.71 -4.64 9.15
CA TYR A 83 -8.88 -3.37 9.84
C TYR A 83 -10.31 -2.87 9.55
N HIS A 84 -11.17 -2.84 10.58
CA HIS A 84 -12.58 -2.46 10.41
C HIS A 84 -13.19 -1.83 11.67
N VAL A 85 -14.02 -0.81 11.49
CA VAL A 85 -14.88 -0.19 12.51
C VAL A 85 -16.26 -0.83 12.45
N ASN A 86 -16.85 -1.14 13.60
CA ASN A 86 -18.26 -1.56 13.68
C ASN A 86 -19.18 -0.36 13.88
N GLU A 87 -20.02 -0.01 12.90
CA GLU A 87 -21.02 1.08 13.04
C GLU A 87 -22.36 0.60 13.64
N MET A 88 -22.52 -0.71 13.85
CA MET A 88 -23.81 -1.32 14.20
C MET A 88 -24.09 -1.25 15.71
N ASP A 89 -25.35 -0.99 16.06
CA ASP A 89 -25.85 -0.85 17.46
C ASP A 89 -25.61 -2.07 18.37
N GLN A 90 -25.15 -3.19 17.82
CA GLN A 90 -24.86 -4.42 18.54
C GLN A 90 -23.39 -4.82 18.33
N PRO A 91 -22.76 -5.44 19.35
CA PRO A 91 -21.40 -5.97 19.19
C PRO A 91 -21.37 -7.06 18.11
N HIS A 92 -20.36 -6.98 17.26
CA HIS A 92 -20.06 -7.96 16.22
C HIS A 92 -18.67 -8.57 16.45
N LYS A 93 -18.32 -9.60 15.69
CA LYS A 93 -16.99 -10.23 15.68
C LYS A 93 -16.44 -10.27 14.26
N ILE A 94 -15.11 -10.27 14.14
CA ILE A 94 -14.45 -10.71 12.89
C ILE A 94 -14.35 -12.24 12.90
N ALA A 95 -14.53 -12.86 11.75
CA ALA A 95 -14.25 -14.27 11.54
C ALA A 95 -13.45 -14.48 10.23
N ILE A 96 -12.53 -15.45 10.23
CA ILE A 96 -11.68 -15.77 9.07
C ILE A 96 -11.85 -17.24 8.74
N VAL A 97 -12.49 -17.54 7.61
CA VAL A 97 -12.72 -18.91 7.12
C VAL A 97 -11.85 -19.18 5.91
N LEU A 98 -11.11 -20.29 5.95
CA LEU A 98 -10.37 -20.82 4.81
C LEU A 98 -11.20 -21.87 4.08
N GLU A 99 -11.16 -21.85 2.75
CA GLU A 99 -11.95 -22.68 1.85
C GLU A 99 -11.03 -23.33 0.81
N ASN A 100 -10.98 -24.67 0.80
CA ASN A 100 -10.18 -25.43 -0.15
C ASN A 100 -10.98 -25.71 -1.43
N GLN A 101 -10.89 -24.78 -2.38
CA GLN A 101 -11.58 -24.87 -3.67
C GLN A 101 -10.96 -25.91 -4.63
N SER A 102 -9.88 -26.60 -4.24
CA SER A 102 -9.23 -27.62 -5.07
C SER A 102 -9.90 -29.00 -4.96
N ALA A 103 -9.44 -29.94 -5.80
CA ALA A 103 -9.88 -31.34 -5.81
C ALA A 103 -9.12 -32.26 -4.82
N TYR A 104 -8.11 -31.74 -4.11
CA TYR A 104 -7.23 -32.50 -3.22
C TYR A 104 -7.21 -31.89 -1.81
N PRO A 105 -6.92 -32.65 -0.74
CA PRO A 105 -6.70 -32.06 0.58
C PRO A 105 -5.56 -31.03 0.53
N ASN A 106 -5.73 -29.88 1.17
CA ASN A 106 -4.72 -28.82 1.23
C ASN A 106 -4.27 -28.62 2.68
N THR A 107 -2.95 -28.64 2.92
CA THR A 107 -2.38 -28.37 4.24
C THR A 107 -2.12 -26.88 4.41
N VAL A 108 -2.73 -26.28 5.43
CA VAL A 108 -2.46 -24.89 5.83
C VAL A 108 -1.79 -24.88 7.19
N GLN A 109 -0.59 -24.32 7.23
CA GLN A 109 0.20 -24.07 8.43
C GLN A 109 -0.07 -22.63 8.89
N VAL A 110 -0.61 -22.45 10.09
CA VAL A 110 -0.80 -21.12 10.67
C VAL A 110 0.47 -20.75 11.43
N MET A 111 1.19 -19.74 10.93
CA MET A 111 2.53 -19.38 11.44
C MET A 111 2.45 -18.34 12.56
N ARG A 112 1.52 -17.38 12.46
CA ARG A 112 1.36 -16.31 13.46
C ARG A 112 -0.06 -15.74 13.47
N GLN A 113 -0.54 -15.31 14.64
CA GLN A 113 -1.85 -14.68 14.85
C GLN A 113 -1.69 -13.51 15.82
N LEU A 114 -2.12 -12.30 15.41
CA LEU A 114 -2.05 -11.07 16.19
C LEU A 114 -3.35 -10.28 16.05
N LYS A 115 -3.78 -9.61 17.11
CA LYS A 115 -4.94 -8.71 17.10
C LYS A 115 -4.71 -7.51 18.02
N SER A 116 -5.25 -6.35 17.66
CA SER A 116 -5.32 -5.18 18.54
C SER A 116 -6.27 -5.43 19.72
N VAL A 117 -6.31 -4.51 20.67
CA VAL A 117 -7.54 -4.27 21.45
C VAL A 117 -8.54 -3.54 20.54
N ALA A 118 -9.84 -3.84 20.64
CA ALA A 118 -10.88 -3.08 19.95
C ALA A 118 -11.14 -1.75 20.70
N THR A 119 -11.10 -0.61 20.02
CA THR A 119 -11.13 0.72 20.66
C THR A 119 -11.60 1.84 19.73
N PRO A 120 -12.30 2.87 20.23
CA PRO A 120 -12.61 4.08 19.46
C PRO A 120 -11.40 5.04 19.29
N ASP A 121 -10.30 4.85 20.02
CA ASP A 121 -9.00 5.48 19.69
C ASP A 121 -8.32 4.67 18.57
N TYR A 122 -8.50 5.12 17.33
CA TYR A 122 -8.03 4.37 16.16
C TYR A 122 -6.50 4.32 16.07
N PHE A 123 -5.82 5.40 16.46
CA PHE A 123 -4.36 5.43 16.57
C PHE A 123 -3.87 4.42 17.63
N ALA A 124 -4.58 4.23 18.74
CA ALA A 124 -4.24 3.18 19.71
C ALA A 124 -4.36 1.76 19.13
N ALA A 125 -5.38 1.46 18.32
CA ALA A 125 -5.51 0.14 17.69
C ALA A 125 -4.37 -0.13 16.69
N GLY A 126 -4.10 0.83 15.80
CA GLY A 126 -3.00 0.75 14.82
C GLY A 126 -1.62 0.64 15.48
N ARG A 127 -1.35 1.49 16.49
CA ARG A 127 -0.14 1.47 17.31
C ARG A 127 0.05 0.13 18.04
N ASP A 128 -1.00 -0.43 18.61
CA ASP A 128 -0.97 -1.70 19.34
C ASP A 128 -0.66 -2.89 18.42
N LEU A 129 -1.27 -2.95 17.23
CA LEU A 129 -0.95 -3.99 16.24
C LEU A 129 0.47 -3.83 15.67
N SER A 130 0.87 -2.60 15.31
CA SER A 130 2.22 -2.28 14.83
C SER A 130 3.31 -2.64 15.86
N ARG A 131 3.04 -2.44 17.16
CA ARG A 131 3.89 -2.93 18.25
C ARG A 131 3.94 -4.46 18.29
N LYS A 132 2.78 -5.12 18.29
CA LYS A 132 2.68 -6.59 18.41
C LYS A 132 3.37 -7.33 17.27
N ASP A 133 3.35 -6.80 16.06
CA ASP A 133 4.06 -7.33 14.89
C ASP A 133 5.59 -7.36 15.11
N LEU A 134 6.14 -6.33 15.75
CA LEU A 134 7.57 -6.19 16.03
C LEU A 134 8.03 -6.91 17.31
N GLU A 135 7.16 -7.02 18.32
CA GLU A 135 7.42 -7.79 19.54
C GLU A 135 7.35 -9.30 19.31
N ASN A 136 6.51 -9.73 18.35
CA ASN A 136 6.30 -11.13 17.99
C ASN A 136 6.65 -11.33 16.50
N PRO A 137 7.92 -11.15 16.08
CA PRO A 137 8.31 -11.28 14.69
C PRO A 137 8.04 -12.70 14.17
N LEU A 138 7.67 -12.81 12.90
CA LEU A 138 7.47 -14.09 12.23
C LEU A 138 8.78 -14.90 12.21
N ASP A 139 8.74 -16.17 12.62
CA ASP A 139 9.86 -17.10 12.43
C ASP A 139 9.87 -17.58 10.98
N GLU A 140 10.87 -17.13 10.24
CA GLU A 140 11.09 -17.45 8.82
C GLU A 140 12.17 -18.52 8.62
N SER A 141 12.67 -19.12 9.70
CA SER A 141 13.70 -20.15 9.60
C SER A 141 13.16 -21.40 8.88
N PRO A 142 14.02 -22.19 8.20
CA PRO A 142 13.59 -23.45 7.56
C PRO A 142 12.97 -24.48 8.54
N ASN A 143 13.19 -24.29 9.84
CA ASN A 143 12.70 -25.14 10.92
C ASN A 143 11.55 -24.48 11.73
N ALA A 144 11.02 -23.35 11.24
CA ALA A 144 9.96 -22.60 11.90
C ALA A 144 8.73 -23.48 12.17
N ARG A 145 8.25 -23.45 13.40
CA ARG A 145 7.10 -24.27 13.82
C ARG A 145 5.82 -23.45 13.68
N PRO A 146 4.79 -23.94 12.98
CA PRO A 146 3.49 -23.30 13.01
C PRO A 146 2.89 -23.35 14.42
N LEU A 147 2.03 -22.38 14.74
CA LEU A 147 1.17 -22.42 15.93
C LEU A 147 0.29 -23.66 15.91
N TYR A 148 -0.28 -23.98 14.73
CA TYR A 148 -0.98 -25.22 14.44
C TYR A 148 -1.08 -25.44 12.91
N SER A 149 -1.29 -26.69 12.51
CA SER A 149 -1.52 -27.08 11.12
C SER A 149 -2.93 -27.63 10.94
N LEU A 150 -3.56 -27.31 9.82
CA LEU A 150 -4.86 -27.79 9.39
C LEU A 150 -4.72 -28.57 8.09
N SER A 151 -5.44 -29.69 7.94
CA SER A 151 -5.65 -30.31 6.63
C SER A 151 -7.10 -30.12 6.24
N ILE A 152 -7.33 -29.29 5.22
CA ILE A 152 -8.68 -28.91 4.78
C ILE A 152 -9.05 -29.84 3.61
N PRO A 153 -10.12 -30.65 3.71
CA PRO A 153 -10.50 -31.59 2.64
C PRO A 153 -10.97 -30.84 1.37
N PRO A 154 -11.05 -31.52 0.21
CA PRO A 154 -11.58 -30.92 -1.03
C PRO A 154 -12.96 -30.31 -0.81
N GLN A 155 -13.16 -29.07 -1.26
CA GLN A 155 -14.37 -28.25 -1.03
C GLN A 155 -14.71 -27.99 0.45
N GLY A 156 -13.81 -28.32 1.37
CA GLY A 156 -13.96 -28.10 2.80
C GLY A 156 -13.75 -26.64 3.20
N ARG A 157 -14.39 -26.23 4.30
CA ARG A 157 -14.23 -24.93 4.95
C ARG A 157 -13.78 -25.12 6.40
N GLN A 158 -12.88 -24.26 6.87
CA GLN A 158 -12.29 -24.33 8.20
C GLN A 158 -12.07 -22.92 8.76
N LEU A 159 -12.61 -22.66 9.95
CA LEU A 159 -12.32 -21.44 10.71
C LEU A 159 -10.86 -21.44 11.18
N ILE A 160 -10.21 -20.28 11.12
CA ILE A 160 -8.91 -19.99 11.76
C ILE A 160 -9.02 -18.83 12.75
N PHE A 161 -8.05 -18.74 13.66
CA PHE A 161 -8.00 -17.72 14.72
C PHE A 161 -9.28 -17.71 15.58
N SER A 162 -9.60 -18.86 16.18
CA SER A 162 -10.80 -19.11 16.99
C SER A 162 -11.04 -18.10 18.11
N ASP A 163 -9.99 -17.45 18.61
CA ASP A 163 -10.07 -16.36 19.57
C ASP A 163 -10.89 -15.16 19.09
N LEU A 164 -11.02 -14.96 17.77
CA LEU A 164 -11.85 -13.88 17.21
C LEU A 164 -13.35 -14.12 17.43
N GLU A 165 -13.80 -15.38 17.46
CA GLU A 165 -15.21 -15.76 17.70
C GLU A 165 -15.75 -15.24 19.05
N ASN A 166 -14.84 -15.03 20.01
CA ASN A 166 -15.13 -14.57 21.36
C ASN A 166 -14.63 -13.14 21.62
N THR A 167 -14.24 -12.40 20.56
CA THR A 167 -13.76 -11.01 20.65
C THR A 167 -14.83 -10.04 20.14
N PRO A 168 -15.64 -9.42 21.03
CA PRO A 168 -16.63 -8.43 20.62
C PRO A 168 -15.96 -7.11 20.19
N VAL A 169 -16.37 -6.63 19.02
CA VAL A 169 -16.13 -5.29 18.50
C VAL A 169 -17.41 -4.49 18.76
N TYR A 170 -17.35 -3.52 19.68
CA TYR A 170 -18.48 -2.66 20.02
C TYR A 170 -18.70 -1.58 18.96
N GLN A 171 -19.85 -0.90 19.03
CA GLN A 171 -20.13 0.26 18.17
C GLN A 171 -19.02 1.32 18.30
N ASP A 172 -18.67 1.95 17.17
CA ASP A 172 -17.60 2.94 16.99
C ASP A 172 -16.19 2.44 17.37
N ALA A 173 -16.01 1.15 17.65
CA ALA A 173 -14.69 0.57 17.93
C ALA A 173 -14.03 0.04 16.65
N LEU A 174 -12.83 0.53 16.36
CA LEU A 174 -11.92 -0.08 15.39
C LEU A 174 -11.33 -1.36 15.97
N PHE A 175 -11.25 -2.41 15.14
CA PHE A 175 -10.54 -3.64 15.45
C PHE A 175 -9.71 -4.12 14.26
N THR A 176 -8.44 -4.46 14.52
CA THR A 176 -7.47 -4.81 13.47
C THR A 176 -6.57 -5.98 13.88
N GLY A 177 -6.07 -6.75 12.92
CA GLY A 177 -5.22 -7.91 13.19
C GLY A 177 -4.50 -8.49 11.97
N ILE A 178 -3.61 -9.43 12.25
CA ILE A 178 -2.74 -10.13 11.30
C ILE A 178 -2.88 -11.64 11.52
N VAL A 179 -2.99 -12.40 10.43
CA VAL A 179 -2.75 -13.85 10.43
C VAL A 179 -1.77 -14.18 9.32
N ASP A 180 -0.57 -14.64 9.67
CA ASP A 180 0.41 -15.15 8.70
C ASP A 180 0.22 -16.67 8.57
N ILE A 181 -0.01 -17.13 7.34
CA ILE A 181 -0.22 -18.54 6.98
C ILE A 181 0.75 -18.99 5.89
N LYS A 182 0.93 -20.31 5.79
CA LYS A 182 1.68 -20.97 4.72
C LYS A 182 0.88 -22.17 4.23
N THR A 183 0.67 -22.26 2.93
CA THR A 183 -0.19 -23.28 2.30
C THR A 183 0.53 -24.00 1.17
N GLU A 184 0.27 -25.30 1.02
CA GLU A 184 0.94 -26.17 0.03
C GLU A 184 0.32 -26.03 -1.38
N ALA A 185 -0.95 -25.64 -1.44
CA ALA A 185 -1.69 -25.29 -2.66
C ALA A 185 -2.53 -24.01 -2.44
N PRO A 186 -3.12 -23.40 -3.48
CA PRO A 186 -3.99 -22.25 -3.31
C PRO A 186 -5.14 -22.50 -2.32
N ILE A 187 -5.36 -21.57 -1.40
CA ILE A 187 -6.45 -21.57 -0.43
C ILE A 187 -7.23 -20.27 -0.55
N PHE A 188 -8.56 -20.35 -0.58
CA PHE A 188 -9.41 -19.18 -0.64
C PHE A 188 -9.74 -18.73 0.80
N ALA A 189 -9.32 -17.54 1.20
CA ALA A 189 -9.58 -16.98 2.51
C ALA A 189 -10.74 -15.97 2.44
N ARG A 190 -11.64 -16.00 3.43
CA ARG A 190 -12.79 -15.09 3.54
C ARG A 190 -12.83 -14.47 4.94
N VAL A 191 -12.74 -13.14 5.00
CA VAL A 191 -12.87 -12.30 6.19
C VAL A 191 -14.29 -11.74 6.25
N MET A 192 -14.95 -11.89 7.40
CA MET A 192 -16.34 -11.48 7.61
C MET A 192 -16.49 -10.74 8.94
N MET A 193 -17.41 -9.77 9.01
CA MET A 193 -17.92 -9.25 10.28
C MET A 193 -19.32 -9.80 10.50
N LEU A 194 -19.53 -10.52 11.61
CA LEU A 194 -20.74 -11.30 11.88
C LEU A 194 -21.28 -10.97 13.29
N PRO A 195 -22.61 -11.07 13.52
CA PRO A 195 -23.17 -10.94 14.86
C PRO A 195 -22.58 -11.94 15.86
N MET A 196 -22.48 -11.54 17.13
CA MET A 196 -22.03 -12.45 18.19
C MET A 196 -22.91 -13.71 18.26
N GLY A 197 -22.29 -14.88 18.34
CA GLY A 197 -22.98 -16.18 18.41
C GLY A 197 -23.45 -16.77 17.07
N MET A 198 -23.31 -16.07 15.94
CA MET A 198 -23.54 -16.65 14.61
C MET A 198 -22.38 -17.58 14.22
N ASP A 199 -22.63 -18.80 13.74
CA ASP A 199 -21.55 -19.69 13.27
C ASP A 199 -20.88 -19.14 12.00
N ALA A 200 -19.56 -19.05 12.02
CA ALA A 200 -18.78 -18.47 10.92
C ALA A 200 -18.66 -19.39 9.69
N ILE A 201 -18.62 -20.71 9.87
CA ILE A 201 -18.50 -21.67 8.77
C ILE A 201 -19.83 -21.73 8.01
N ASP A 202 -20.96 -21.82 8.72
CA ASP A 202 -22.28 -21.73 8.12
C ASP A 202 -22.48 -20.38 7.42
N ALA A 203 -22.19 -19.26 8.10
CA ALA A 203 -22.30 -17.92 7.51
C ALA A 203 -21.48 -17.77 6.21
N SER A 204 -20.28 -18.38 6.12
CA SER A 204 -19.43 -18.27 4.93
C SER A 204 -20.04 -18.77 3.61
N HIS A 205 -21.16 -19.51 3.66
CA HIS A 205 -21.92 -19.96 2.49
C HIS A 205 -22.88 -18.91 1.92
N TRP A 206 -23.34 -17.96 2.74
CA TRP A 206 -24.46 -17.05 2.39
C TRP A 206 -24.28 -15.59 2.86
N ALA A 207 -23.25 -15.28 3.64
CA ALA A 207 -22.91 -13.93 4.07
C ALA A 207 -22.62 -13.04 2.86
N LYS A 208 -23.45 -12.01 2.67
CA LYS A 208 -23.38 -11.11 1.51
C LYS A 208 -22.01 -10.44 1.41
N ASN A 209 -21.48 -10.35 0.19
CA ASN A 209 -20.34 -9.50 -0.12
C ASN A 209 -20.74 -8.04 0.09
N LEU A 210 -20.03 -7.33 0.97
CA LEU A 210 -20.23 -5.90 1.18
C LEU A 210 -19.62 -5.08 0.03
N PRO A 211 -20.19 -3.91 -0.32
CA PRO A 211 -19.63 -3.04 -1.34
C PRO A 211 -18.22 -2.56 -0.92
N ILE A 212 -17.38 -2.24 -1.91
CA ILE A 212 -16.12 -1.54 -1.65
C ILE A 212 -16.43 -0.06 -1.39
N ASP A 213 -15.60 0.61 -0.57
CA ASP A 213 -15.70 2.05 -0.32
C ASP A 213 -14.99 2.88 -1.43
N GLU A 214 -14.86 4.19 -1.19
CA GLU A 214 -14.20 5.12 -2.11
C GLU A 214 -12.66 5.01 -2.10
N ILE A 215 -12.06 4.45 -1.05
CA ILE A 215 -10.60 4.34 -0.87
C ILE A 215 -10.05 3.09 -1.56
N GLN A 216 -10.85 2.01 -1.64
CA GLN A 216 -10.60 0.81 -2.44
C GLN A 216 -9.30 0.06 -2.05
N LEU A 217 -9.14 -0.19 -0.75
CA LEU A 217 -7.99 -0.89 -0.17
C LEU A 217 -8.18 -2.41 -0.10
N ARG A 218 -9.41 -2.92 -0.13
CA ARG A 218 -9.67 -4.37 -0.18
C ARG A 218 -9.05 -5.04 -1.42
N GLY A 219 -8.34 -6.14 -1.20
CA GLY A 219 -8.02 -7.10 -2.27
C GLY A 219 -6.87 -8.05 -1.95
N THR A 220 -6.52 -8.86 -2.95
CA THR A 220 -5.34 -9.74 -2.95
C THR A 220 -4.17 -9.04 -3.66
N TYR A 221 -3.11 -8.78 -2.91
CA TYR A 221 -1.90 -8.08 -3.35
C TYR A 221 -0.68 -9.00 -3.33
N THR A 222 0.36 -8.66 -4.11
CA THR A 222 1.67 -9.31 -4.04
C THR A 222 2.67 -8.40 -3.33
N GLY A 223 3.37 -8.91 -2.32
CA GLY A 223 4.34 -8.12 -1.56
C GLY A 223 3.99 -7.85 -0.10
N ALA A 224 3.42 -8.81 0.63
CA ALA A 224 3.23 -8.69 2.08
C ALA A 224 4.54 -8.42 2.84
N LYS A 225 5.68 -8.74 2.24
CA LYS A 225 7.02 -8.42 2.73
C LYS A 225 7.83 -7.65 1.68
N ARG A 226 8.49 -6.58 2.12
CA ARG A 226 9.22 -5.63 1.27
C ARG A 226 10.60 -5.31 1.86
N ASN A 227 11.65 -5.80 1.19
CA ASN A 227 13.04 -5.54 1.58
C ASN A 227 13.60 -4.39 0.74
N MET A 228 14.14 -3.36 1.39
CA MET A 228 14.66 -2.16 0.74
C MET A 228 16.07 -1.81 1.21
N GLU A 229 16.84 -1.14 0.36
CA GLU A 229 18.22 -0.77 0.63
C GLU A 229 18.54 0.61 0.04
N VAL A 230 19.18 1.47 0.85
CA VAL A 230 19.76 2.73 0.40
C VAL A 230 21.14 2.45 -0.20
N THR A 231 21.26 2.57 -1.52
CA THR A 231 22.50 2.23 -2.26
C THR A 231 23.68 3.16 -1.93
N THR A 232 23.41 4.43 -1.64
CA THR A 232 24.43 5.43 -1.29
C THR A 232 24.61 5.51 0.22
N PRO A 233 25.76 5.11 0.80
CA PRO A 233 25.92 5.14 2.26
C PRO A 233 25.86 6.56 2.80
N PHE A 234 25.05 6.76 3.86
CA PHE A 234 24.97 8.03 4.57
C PHE A 234 26.35 8.42 5.11
N ASP A 235 26.84 9.62 4.78
CA ASP A 235 28.15 10.12 5.21
C ASP A 235 27.98 11.29 6.15
N THR A 236 28.42 11.16 7.40
CA THR A 236 28.32 12.23 8.39
C THR A 236 29.15 13.46 8.04
N THR A 237 30.13 13.35 7.14
CA THR A 237 30.94 14.48 6.66
C THR A 237 30.23 15.34 5.62
N LEU A 238 29.11 14.87 5.06
CA LEU A 238 28.32 15.58 4.04
C LEU A 238 27.08 16.31 4.63
N GLY A 239 26.94 16.34 5.95
CA GLY A 239 25.85 17.02 6.65
C GLY A 239 24.63 16.11 6.92
N GLY A 240 23.44 16.72 7.00
CA GLY A 240 22.19 16.01 7.23
C GLY A 240 21.64 15.33 5.98
N ALA A 241 20.98 14.20 6.14
CA ALA A 241 20.37 13.44 5.06
C ALA A 241 19.02 12.82 5.46
N PHE A 242 18.24 12.34 4.48
CA PHE A 242 16.95 11.71 4.76
C PHE A 242 16.57 10.57 3.82
N VAL A 243 15.79 9.61 4.33
CA VAL A 243 15.16 8.52 3.56
C VAL A 243 13.64 8.67 3.66
N GLU A 244 12.92 8.66 2.54
CA GLU A 244 11.45 8.66 2.48
C GLU A 244 10.91 7.26 2.17
N ILE A 245 9.74 6.92 2.73
CA ILE A 245 9.00 5.67 2.49
C ILE A 245 7.51 6.01 2.30
N GLY A 246 6.80 5.27 1.45
CA GLY A 246 5.39 5.47 1.13
C GLY A 246 5.09 6.73 0.31
N ASN A 247 6.02 7.17 -0.55
CA ASN A 247 5.92 8.44 -1.30
C ASN A 247 5.51 8.28 -2.78
N ASP A 248 5.17 7.07 -3.19
CA ASP A 248 4.76 6.65 -4.54
C ASP A 248 5.73 6.96 -5.70
N ARG A 249 6.99 7.26 -5.38
CA ARG A 249 8.07 7.48 -6.37
C ARG A 249 9.19 6.47 -6.17
N GLU A 250 9.96 6.65 -5.11
CA GLU A 250 11.02 5.74 -4.68
C GLU A 250 10.41 4.48 -4.02
N ASP A 251 9.34 4.67 -3.26
CA ASP A 251 8.57 3.60 -2.64
C ASP A 251 7.11 3.59 -3.15
N MET A 252 6.91 2.93 -4.30
CA MET A 252 5.60 2.78 -4.95
C MET A 252 4.61 1.95 -4.12
N PHE A 253 3.34 2.38 -4.07
CA PHE A 253 2.25 1.58 -3.50
C PHE A 253 2.03 0.26 -4.23
N ILE A 254 1.77 -0.83 -3.50
CA ILE A 254 1.56 -2.15 -4.07
C ILE A 254 0.19 -2.29 -4.76
N ASN A 255 0.17 -3.11 -5.82
CA ASN A 255 -1.00 -3.31 -6.67
C ASN A 255 -1.59 -4.71 -6.44
N GLY A 256 -2.91 -4.85 -6.55
CA GLY A 256 -3.64 -6.08 -6.28
C GLY A 256 -4.94 -6.17 -7.07
N VAL A 257 -5.76 -7.17 -6.72
CA VAL A 257 -7.08 -7.40 -7.33
C VAL A 257 -8.16 -7.68 -6.28
N ASP A 258 -9.34 -7.06 -6.40
CA ASP A 258 -10.51 -7.43 -5.62
C ASP A 258 -11.21 -8.65 -6.26
N GLU A 259 -10.95 -9.84 -5.72
CA GLU A 259 -11.57 -11.08 -6.17
C GLU A 259 -13.10 -11.12 -5.92
N MET A 260 -13.64 -10.28 -5.03
CA MET A 260 -15.09 -10.12 -4.83
C MET A 260 -15.74 -9.25 -5.92
N GLN A 261 -14.97 -8.45 -6.65
CA GLN A 261 -15.43 -7.58 -7.74
C GLN A 261 -14.82 -7.98 -9.09
N ASN A 262 -14.91 -9.28 -9.44
CA ASN A 262 -14.45 -9.81 -10.74
C ASN A 262 -12.97 -9.47 -11.06
N LYS A 263 -12.12 -9.43 -10.03
CA LYS A 263 -10.69 -9.10 -10.11
C LYS A 263 -10.43 -7.67 -10.60
N ALA A 264 -11.26 -6.72 -10.16
CA ALA A 264 -11.02 -5.29 -10.34
C ALA A 264 -9.63 -4.89 -9.79
N PHE A 265 -8.91 -4.04 -10.51
CA PHE A 265 -7.60 -3.54 -10.09
C PHE A 265 -7.74 -2.63 -8.87
N VAL A 266 -6.97 -2.92 -7.82
CA VAL A 266 -6.93 -2.14 -6.57
C VAL A 266 -5.49 -1.81 -6.18
N ARG A 267 -5.33 -0.78 -5.35
CA ARG A 267 -4.01 -0.24 -4.99
C ARG A 267 -3.98 0.18 -3.53
N ASP A 268 -3.04 -0.39 -2.78
CA ASP A 268 -2.90 -0.18 -1.34
C ASP A 268 -2.25 1.18 -1.07
N ARG A 269 -3.09 2.22 -0.95
CA ARG A 269 -2.68 3.63 -0.76
C ARG A 269 -2.20 3.92 0.68
N GLY A 270 -1.32 3.06 1.16
CA GLY A 270 -0.75 3.06 2.51
C GLY A 270 0.26 1.93 2.74
N ASN A 271 0.32 0.94 1.85
CA ASN A 271 1.08 -0.31 2.05
C ASN A 271 0.73 -0.95 3.42
N TYR A 272 -0.54 -0.92 3.79
CA TYR A 272 -1.02 -1.40 5.09
C TYR A 272 -0.89 -2.92 5.18
N GLY A 273 -0.45 -3.42 6.34
CA GLY A 273 -0.12 -4.83 6.50
C GLY A 273 1.23 -5.26 5.90
N VAL A 274 1.91 -4.42 5.11
CA VAL A 274 3.22 -4.74 4.50
C VAL A 274 4.35 -4.64 5.53
N SER A 275 5.14 -5.71 5.66
CA SER A 275 6.34 -5.74 6.51
C SER A 275 7.55 -5.15 5.76
N TYR A 276 8.03 -4.01 6.22
CA TYR A 276 9.24 -3.37 5.69
C TYR A 276 10.50 -3.83 6.41
N THR A 277 11.58 -4.04 5.65
CA THR A 277 12.95 -4.16 6.15
C THR A 277 13.84 -3.23 5.34
N LEU A 278 14.16 -2.05 5.89
CA LEU A 278 14.95 -0.99 5.24
C LEU A 278 16.38 -1.00 5.77
N LYS A 279 17.36 -1.19 4.88
CA LYS A 279 18.79 -1.11 5.20
C LYS A 279 19.38 0.25 4.81
N ILE A 280 20.12 0.86 5.74
CA ILE A 280 20.85 2.11 5.53
C ILE A 280 22.31 1.91 5.94
N PRO A 281 23.25 1.71 4.99
CA PRO A 281 24.67 1.69 5.30
C PRO A 281 25.16 3.11 5.64
N THR A 282 26.12 3.23 6.56
CA THR A 282 26.67 4.53 7.00
C THR A 282 28.19 4.57 6.95
N LYS A 283 28.76 5.77 6.82
CA LYS A 283 30.20 6.04 6.75
C LYS A 283 30.52 7.42 7.36
N GLY A 284 31.81 7.68 7.59
CA GLY A 284 32.30 8.81 8.38
C GLY A 284 32.84 8.36 9.74
N ASN A 285 33.18 9.34 10.58
CA ASN A 285 33.79 9.12 11.90
C ASN A 285 32.99 9.76 13.05
N GLU A 286 31.86 10.41 12.76
CA GLU A 286 31.06 11.13 13.76
C GLU A 286 29.84 10.28 14.20
N PRO A 287 29.42 10.31 15.48
CA PRO A 287 28.08 9.87 15.83
C PRO A 287 27.00 10.74 15.19
N PHE A 288 25.85 10.15 14.91
CA PHE A 288 24.67 10.84 14.38
C PHE A 288 23.42 10.42 15.13
N ARG A 289 22.37 11.24 14.98
CA ARG A 289 21.04 11.02 15.53
C ARG A 289 20.09 10.61 14.42
N LEU A 290 19.23 9.64 14.71
CA LEU A 290 18.11 9.26 13.86
C LEU A 290 16.86 9.95 14.40
N TYR A 291 16.07 10.59 13.54
CA TYR A 291 14.73 11.09 13.91
C TYR A 291 13.68 10.51 12.95
N PHE A 292 12.48 10.27 13.48
CA PHE A 292 11.27 9.99 12.72
C PHE A 292 10.55 11.31 12.42
N ASN A 293 10.05 11.49 11.20
CA ASN A 293 9.33 12.67 10.73
C ASN A 293 8.19 12.22 9.80
N PRO A 294 6.92 12.22 10.26
CA PRO A 294 5.78 11.82 9.44
C PRO A 294 5.35 12.99 8.54
N LEU A 295 5.41 12.78 7.22
CA LEU A 295 5.14 13.83 6.22
C LEU A 295 3.69 13.84 5.74
N GLY A 296 3.04 12.66 5.73
CA GLY A 296 1.67 12.50 5.27
C GLY A 296 0.60 13.06 6.22
N GLY A 297 0.98 13.47 7.44
CA GLY A 297 0.07 13.83 8.52
C GLY A 297 0.27 12.96 9.76
N PRO A 298 -0.72 12.88 10.65
CA PRO A 298 -0.68 12.09 11.88
C PRO A 298 -0.20 10.64 11.72
N TYR A 299 0.80 10.25 12.50
CA TYR A 299 1.32 8.89 12.57
C TYR A 299 1.43 8.38 14.01
N SER A 300 0.97 7.15 14.25
CA SER A 300 1.24 6.43 15.50
C SER A 300 1.47 4.94 15.26
N GLY A 301 2.71 4.50 15.49
CA GLY A 301 3.16 3.14 15.19
C GLY A 301 4.49 2.82 15.88
N SER A 302 5.05 1.65 15.57
CA SER A 302 6.28 1.15 16.18
C SER A 302 7.37 0.85 15.14
N PHE A 303 8.62 0.99 15.55
CA PHE A 303 9.80 0.78 14.70
C PHE A 303 10.92 0.07 15.47
N THR A 304 11.47 -1.00 14.90
CA THR A 304 12.66 -1.69 15.45
C THR A 304 13.89 -1.35 14.62
N VAL A 305 14.84 -0.64 15.22
CA VAL A 305 16.12 -0.26 14.60
C VAL A 305 17.22 -1.17 15.13
N LYS A 306 17.86 -1.91 14.22
CA LYS A 306 19.02 -2.78 14.50
C LYS A 306 20.27 -2.11 13.94
N ALA A 307 21.28 -1.86 14.77
CA ALA A 307 22.57 -1.32 14.36
C ALA A 307 23.62 -2.43 14.42
N LEU A 308 24.04 -2.92 13.25
CA LEU A 308 25.13 -3.89 13.13
C LEU A 308 26.46 -3.15 13.07
N HIS A 309 27.29 -3.30 14.11
CA HIS A 309 28.61 -2.69 14.17
C HIS A 309 29.56 -3.37 13.17
N GLN A 310 30.01 -2.65 12.15
CA GLN A 310 30.95 -3.20 11.15
C GLN A 310 32.42 -2.94 11.51
N GLN A 311 32.68 -2.06 12.48
CA GLN A 311 34.01 -1.54 12.82
C GLN A 311 34.28 -1.56 14.34
N GLY A 312 35.54 -1.31 14.72
CA GLY A 312 35.95 -1.18 16.13
C GLY A 312 35.84 -2.46 16.97
N ALA A 313 35.92 -2.30 18.29
CA ALA A 313 35.95 -3.41 19.24
C ALA A 313 34.60 -4.17 19.38
N ARG A 314 33.50 -3.61 18.86
CA ARG A 314 32.17 -4.25 18.83
C ARG A 314 31.84 -4.92 17.49
N ARG A 315 32.79 -5.00 16.55
CA ARG A 315 32.54 -5.53 15.19
C ARG A 315 31.83 -6.90 15.23
N GLY A 316 30.66 -6.98 14.60
CA GLY A 316 29.80 -8.17 14.56
C GLY A 316 28.69 -8.20 15.63
N GLN A 317 28.73 -7.32 16.64
CA GLN A 317 27.62 -7.11 17.56
C GLN A 317 26.49 -6.32 16.88
N THR A 318 25.25 -6.67 17.19
CA THR A 318 24.05 -5.93 16.73
C THR A 318 23.31 -5.36 17.94
N ASP A 319 23.33 -4.03 18.10
CA ASP A 319 22.52 -3.35 19.13
C ASP A 319 21.11 -3.11 18.55
N THR A 320 20.08 -3.65 19.20
CA THR A 320 18.66 -3.53 18.76
C THR A 320 17.88 -2.64 19.72
N ARG A 321 17.07 -1.72 19.20
CA ARG A 321 16.16 -0.85 19.96
C ARG A 321 14.81 -0.75 19.27
N THR A 322 13.75 -0.74 20.06
CA THR A 322 12.37 -0.52 19.59
C THR A 322 11.91 0.86 20.04
N TYR A 323 11.22 1.58 19.16
CA TYR A 323 10.65 2.89 19.41
C TYR A 323 9.14 2.87 19.11
N HIS A 324 8.38 3.62 19.89
CA HIS A 324 6.94 3.79 19.71
C HIS A 324 6.65 5.27 19.55
N ILE A 325 5.86 5.63 18.54
CA ILE A 325 5.43 7.00 18.25
C ILE A 325 3.97 7.13 18.68
N GLY A 326 3.67 8.03 19.61
CA GLY A 326 2.33 8.14 20.21
C GLY A 326 2.10 7.21 21.41
N GLY A 327 1.16 7.61 22.27
CA GLY A 327 0.72 6.91 23.48
C GLY A 327 1.69 7.06 24.65
N ALA A 328 2.89 6.50 24.54
CA ALA A 328 3.87 6.47 25.64
C ALA A 328 4.53 7.83 25.92
N ASP A 329 4.49 8.74 24.94
CA ASP A 329 4.97 10.12 24.96
C ASP A 329 3.84 11.15 25.21
N GLY A 330 2.62 10.68 25.52
CA GLY A 330 1.49 11.52 25.92
C GLY A 330 0.71 12.18 24.78
N ILE A 331 1.12 11.99 23.51
CA ILE A 331 0.39 12.43 22.31
C ILE A 331 -0.37 11.26 21.68
N SER A 332 -1.50 11.51 21.00
CA SER A 332 -2.22 10.44 20.29
C SER A 332 -1.43 9.95 19.06
N ALA A 333 -0.97 10.90 18.25
CA ALA A 333 -0.12 10.71 17.08
C ALA A 333 0.82 11.92 16.92
N LEU A 334 1.87 11.78 16.10
CA LEU A 334 2.84 12.82 15.75
C LEU A 334 2.59 13.32 14.31
N GLY A 335 2.81 14.60 14.00
CA GLY A 335 2.58 15.13 12.64
C GLY A 335 1.22 15.79 12.42
N ASP A 336 0.53 16.18 13.49
CA ASP A 336 -0.74 16.92 13.38
C ASP A 336 -0.45 18.41 13.11
N GLY A 337 -1.07 18.96 12.07
CA GLY A 337 -0.91 20.37 11.65
C GLY A 337 0.47 20.79 11.09
N THR A 338 1.52 19.97 11.14
CA THR A 338 2.85 20.35 10.61
C THR A 338 3.71 19.17 10.13
N ILE A 339 4.35 19.34 8.96
CA ILE A 339 5.34 18.40 8.40
C ILE A 339 6.74 18.48 9.07
N LEU A 340 6.89 19.37 10.06
CA LEU A 340 8.16 19.63 10.75
C LEU A 340 8.27 18.89 12.09
N ASP A 341 7.18 18.28 12.54
CA ASP A 341 7.15 17.41 13.70
C ASP A 341 8.17 16.28 13.53
N SER A 342 9.02 16.11 14.53
CA SER A 342 9.97 15.01 14.56
C SER A 342 10.16 14.47 15.97
N ARG A 343 10.43 13.17 16.06
CA ARG A 343 10.72 12.46 17.32
C ARG A 343 12.06 11.77 17.21
N ILE A 344 12.93 11.96 18.19
CA ILE A 344 14.24 11.29 18.20
C ILE A 344 14.12 9.76 18.38
N MET A 345 14.76 9.01 17.48
CA MET A 345 14.92 7.54 17.50
C MET A 345 16.32 7.13 17.99
N GLY A 346 16.92 7.92 18.87
CA GLY A 346 18.22 7.67 19.48
C GLY A 346 19.46 7.95 18.61
N ASN A 347 20.62 7.68 19.23
CA ASN A 347 21.96 7.98 18.69
C ASN A 347 22.66 6.70 18.21
N TYR A 348 23.41 6.84 17.12
CA TYR A 348 24.12 5.78 16.39
C TYR A 348 25.51 6.25 15.93
N ASN A 349 26.38 5.33 15.49
CA ASN A 349 27.74 5.65 15.03
C ASN A 349 27.83 5.53 13.50
N ALA A 350 28.58 6.42 12.86
CA ALA A 350 29.02 6.21 11.49
C ALA A 350 29.86 4.92 11.36
N GLY A 351 29.68 4.21 10.25
CA GLY A 351 30.30 2.90 10.01
C GLY A 351 29.49 1.70 10.53
N ASP A 352 28.33 1.95 11.17
CA ASP A 352 27.33 0.92 11.47
C ASP A 352 26.39 0.72 10.27
N LEU A 353 25.85 -0.49 10.09
CA LEU A 353 24.72 -0.74 9.18
C LEU A 353 23.43 -0.67 9.99
N LEU A 354 22.57 0.31 9.69
CA LEU A 354 21.23 0.36 10.26
C LEU A 354 20.28 -0.53 9.46
N THR A 355 19.41 -1.26 10.15
CA THR A 355 18.28 -1.99 9.56
C THR A 355 17.02 -1.66 10.36
N LEU A 356 16.11 -0.93 9.74
CA LEU A 356 14.82 -0.52 10.28
C LEU A 356 13.76 -1.55 9.86
N ASN A 357 12.94 -1.99 10.81
CA ASN A 357 11.91 -3.00 10.62
C ASN A 357 10.61 -2.42 11.18
N PHE A 358 9.54 -2.39 10.37
CA PHE A 358 8.23 -1.86 10.76
C PHE A 358 7.15 -2.33 9.77
N MET A 359 5.90 -2.08 10.14
CA MET A 359 4.73 -2.16 9.27
C MET A 359 3.99 -0.82 9.40
N PRO A 360 3.52 -0.19 8.30
CA PRO A 360 2.65 0.99 8.38
C PRO A 360 1.49 0.72 9.32
N ALA A 361 1.34 1.56 10.35
CA ALA A 361 0.30 1.38 11.33
C ALA A 361 -1.06 1.83 10.75
N GLY A 362 -2.13 1.12 11.10
CA GLY A 362 -3.47 1.56 10.78
C GLY A 362 -3.78 2.95 11.37
N ALA A 363 -4.73 3.66 10.78
CA ALA A 363 -5.04 5.08 11.02
C ALA A 363 -3.89 6.09 10.74
N SER A 364 -2.69 5.65 10.36
CA SER A 364 -1.50 6.51 10.28
C SER A 364 -1.08 6.85 8.84
N ASN A 365 -0.79 8.12 8.58
CA ASN A 365 -0.53 8.59 7.21
C ASN A 365 0.90 8.29 6.71
N LEU A 366 1.01 7.97 5.42
CA LEU A 366 2.26 7.98 4.63
C LEU A 366 2.24 9.19 3.66
N PRO A 367 3.40 9.70 3.19
CA PRO A 367 4.77 9.21 3.44
C PRO A 367 5.32 9.49 4.84
N ILE A 368 6.34 8.71 5.21
CA ILE A 368 7.17 8.94 6.40
C ILE A 368 8.62 9.18 5.98
N ARG A 369 9.37 9.91 6.81
CA ARG A 369 10.79 10.22 6.61
C ARG A 369 11.62 9.84 7.82
N PHE A 370 12.79 9.23 7.57
CA PHE A 370 13.85 9.05 8.56
C PHE A 370 14.94 10.08 8.29
N LEU A 371 15.25 10.92 9.29
CA LEU A 371 16.29 11.94 9.21
C LEU A 371 17.57 11.42 9.88
N LEU A 372 18.71 11.53 9.19
CA LEU A 372 20.02 11.16 9.70
C LEU A 372 20.87 12.43 9.85
N ILE A 373 21.19 12.79 11.10
CA ILE A 373 21.71 14.13 11.44
C ILE A 373 22.99 14.00 12.28
N PRO A 374 24.16 14.44 11.80
CA PRO A 374 25.40 14.43 12.59
C PRO A 374 25.26 15.17 13.92
N GLU A 375 25.94 14.72 14.98
CA GLU A 375 25.88 15.35 16.31
C GLU A 375 26.36 16.83 16.29
N SER A 376 27.25 17.18 15.36
CA SER A 376 27.72 18.53 15.04
C SER A 376 26.61 19.46 14.57
N LEU A 377 25.71 18.98 13.71
CA LEU A 377 24.56 19.72 13.22
C LEU A 377 23.40 19.71 14.23
N ALA A 378 23.20 18.59 14.94
CA ALA A 378 22.18 18.47 15.98
C ALA A 378 22.53 19.21 17.30
N ASN A 379 23.79 19.58 17.51
CA ASN A 379 24.25 20.34 18.67
C ASN A 379 25.48 21.22 18.33
N PRO A 380 25.28 22.37 17.66
CA PRO A 380 26.39 23.24 17.25
C PRO A 380 27.18 23.84 18.42
N GLN A 381 26.59 23.93 19.62
CA GLN A 381 27.29 24.44 20.82
C GLN A 381 28.39 23.48 21.30
N LYS A 382 28.22 22.16 21.19
CA LYS A 382 29.26 21.17 21.57
C LYS A 382 30.58 21.41 20.83
N HIS A 383 30.50 21.67 19.52
CA HIS A 383 31.68 21.75 18.66
C HIS A 383 32.49 23.05 18.82
N GLN A 384 31.90 24.13 19.31
CA GLN A 384 32.65 25.35 19.63
C GLN A 384 33.76 25.11 20.68
N THR A 385 33.57 24.14 21.58
CA THR A 385 34.54 23.76 22.62
C THR A 385 35.83 23.13 22.09
N ILE A 386 35.81 22.57 20.87
CA ILE A 386 36.99 21.92 20.25
C ILE A 386 37.78 22.91 19.38
N ALA A 387 37.13 24.00 18.94
CA ALA A 387 37.73 25.05 18.12
C ALA A 387 38.62 26.05 18.90
N VAL A 388 39.26 25.62 20.00
CA VAL A 388 40.14 26.46 20.83
C VAL A 388 41.51 25.81 21.06
N ASN A 389 42.24 25.58 19.97
CA ASN A 389 43.70 25.68 19.93
C ASN A 389 44.25 25.66 18.49
N VAL A 390 43.89 26.68 17.71
CA VAL A 390 44.73 27.12 16.59
C VAL A 390 45.79 28.07 17.16
N PRO A 391 47.10 27.83 16.96
CA PRO A 391 48.13 28.76 17.42
C PRO A 391 47.96 30.14 16.78
N LYS A 392 47.91 31.18 17.60
CA LYS A 392 47.95 32.58 17.13
C LYS A 392 49.38 32.99 16.77
N ASP A 393 49.92 32.39 15.71
CA ASP A 393 51.14 32.86 15.03
C ASP A 393 51.15 32.36 13.59
N VAL A 394 50.49 33.11 12.71
CA VAL A 394 50.65 33.00 11.25
C VAL A 394 50.90 34.40 10.71
N THR A 395 52.17 34.79 10.68
CA THR A 395 52.62 35.93 9.88
C THR A 395 52.69 35.53 8.42
N ASP A 396 52.48 36.49 7.51
CA ASP A 396 52.88 36.33 6.12
C ASP A 396 54.41 36.37 5.97
N SER A 397 54.90 36.25 4.73
CA SER A 397 56.32 36.24 4.39
C SER A 397 57.09 37.53 4.71
N LEU A 398 56.42 38.59 5.20
CA LEU A 398 57.02 39.90 5.52
C LEU A 398 56.68 40.42 6.93
N GLY A 399 55.84 39.72 7.70
CA GLY A 399 55.75 39.87 9.15
C GLY A 399 54.76 40.91 9.66
N HIS A 400 53.58 41.05 9.04
CA HIS A 400 52.55 42.01 9.49
C HIS A 400 51.19 41.35 9.81
N PRO A 401 50.52 41.73 10.93
CA PRO A 401 49.20 41.22 11.28
C PRO A 401 48.08 42.03 10.60
N THR A 402 47.13 41.34 9.98
CA THR A 402 45.98 41.97 9.31
C THR A 402 44.75 42.06 10.22
N GLN A 403 44.06 43.20 10.20
CA GLN A 403 42.80 43.43 10.91
C GLN A 403 41.68 43.89 9.97
N SER A 404 40.50 43.29 10.17
CA SER A 404 39.14 43.86 10.04
C SER A 404 38.71 44.68 8.80
N GLY A 405 37.49 44.38 8.34
CA GLY A 405 36.50 45.44 8.05
C GLY A 405 36.08 45.61 6.60
N THR A 406 35.18 44.77 6.11
CA THR A 406 34.46 45.04 4.85
C THR A 406 33.22 45.89 5.11
N GLN A 407 33.23 47.15 4.70
CA GLN A 407 32.05 48.03 4.69
C GLN A 407 31.93 48.75 3.34
N ILE A 408 30.72 48.80 2.78
CA ILE A 408 30.45 49.25 1.41
C ILE A 408 30.34 50.78 1.35
N PRO A 409 31.03 51.47 0.42
CA PRO A 409 30.73 52.85 0.05
C PRO A 409 30.15 52.98 -1.37
N VAL A 410 29.23 53.92 -1.56
CA VAL A 410 28.65 54.30 -2.86
C VAL A 410 29.57 55.28 -3.59
N GLY A 411 29.76 55.11 -4.91
CA GLY A 411 30.67 55.94 -5.72
C GLY A 411 29.96 56.98 -6.60
N PRO A 412 30.46 58.24 -6.67
CA PRO A 412 30.02 59.23 -7.65
C PRO A 412 31.08 59.58 -8.73
N ILE A 413 30.64 59.46 -9.99
CA ILE A 413 31.02 60.24 -11.19
C ILE A 413 32.28 61.13 -11.11
N ASN A 414 33.32 60.78 -11.88
CA ASN A 414 33.91 61.69 -12.86
C ASN A 414 34.82 60.96 -13.86
N GLY A 415 34.49 61.03 -15.16
CA GLY A 415 35.30 60.49 -16.25
C GLY A 415 35.81 61.60 -17.17
N LYS A 416 37.12 61.83 -17.17
CA LYS A 416 37.83 62.64 -18.18
C LYS A 416 39.20 62.03 -18.41
N ASP A 417 39.41 61.52 -19.61
CA ASP A 417 40.74 61.16 -20.11
C ASP A 417 40.94 61.74 -21.51
N THR A 418 42.17 62.10 -21.84
CA THR A 418 42.52 62.93 -23.01
C THR A 418 43.51 62.26 -23.94
N ASN A 419 43.28 62.39 -25.26
CA ASN A 419 44.22 62.02 -26.33
C ASN A 419 43.70 62.61 -27.66
N LYS A 420 44.46 63.15 -28.61
CA LYS A 420 45.92 63.31 -28.86
C LYS A 420 46.18 64.69 -29.51
N GLY A 421 47.45 65.09 -29.74
CA GLY A 421 47.78 65.87 -30.96
C GLY A 421 48.67 67.13 -30.84
N THR A 422 49.93 66.94 -30.49
CA THR A 422 51.16 67.55 -31.07
C THR A 422 51.11 68.90 -31.82
N VAL A 423 51.97 69.86 -31.43
CA VAL A 423 53.06 70.52 -32.22
C VAL A 423 53.57 71.81 -31.51
N ASP A 424 54.88 72.07 -31.62
CA ASP A 424 55.70 73.02 -30.85
C ASP A 424 55.59 74.53 -31.13
N SER A 425 55.70 75.31 -30.03
CA SER A 425 56.45 76.59 -29.92
C SER A 425 55.91 77.85 -30.66
N SER A 426 56.31 79.10 -30.35
CA SER A 426 57.35 79.59 -29.41
C SER A 426 57.07 81.01 -28.85
N LYS A 427 57.59 81.27 -27.63
CA LYS A 427 58.15 82.54 -27.07
C LYS A 427 57.36 83.87 -26.99
N SER A 428 57.67 84.57 -25.88
CA SER A 428 57.60 86.03 -25.62
C SER A 428 56.24 86.72 -25.40
N THR A 429 56.07 87.76 -24.57
CA THR A 429 56.45 88.06 -23.15
C THR A 429 56.17 89.55 -22.87
N MET A 430 55.72 89.91 -21.64
CA MET A 430 55.59 91.29 -21.09
C MET A 430 54.48 92.18 -21.70
N THR A 431 53.78 93.11 -21.01
CA THR A 431 53.42 93.32 -19.56
C THR A 431 52.19 94.27 -19.49
N PRO A 432 51.48 94.42 -18.35
CA PRO A 432 50.17 95.12 -18.29
C PRO A 432 50.15 96.53 -17.64
N ALA A 433 49.27 97.42 -18.13
CA ALA A 433 48.52 98.49 -17.43
C ALA A 433 47.61 99.20 -18.48
N LYS A 434 46.33 99.58 -18.28
CA LYS A 434 45.58 100.29 -17.21
C LYS A 434 45.85 101.80 -17.07
N GLN A 435 45.01 102.62 -17.71
CA GLN A 435 44.27 103.79 -17.15
C GLN A 435 43.33 104.38 -18.23
N ALA A 436 42.03 104.55 -17.93
CA ALA A 436 41.33 105.83 -17.65
C ALA A 436 41.23 106.75 -18.88
N GLU A 437 40.04 107.02 -19.45
CA GLU A 437 39.06 108.07 -19.02
C GLU A 437 39.66 109.49 -19.06
N THR A 438 39.05 110.52 -19.67
CA THR A 438 37.65 110.74 -20.12
C THR A 438 37.61 111.78 -21.26
N ILE A 439 36.43 112.04 -21.86
CA ILE A 439 35.86 113.37 -22.27
C ILE A 439 34.87 113.20 -23.45
N ALA A 440 33.71 113.86 -23.34
CA ALA A 440 32.74 114.10 -24.42
C ALA A 440 32.70 115.64 -24.69
N HIS A 441 31.96 116.24 -25.64
CA HIS A 441 30.70 115.84 -26.29
C HIS A 441 30.41 116.81 -27.45
N GLU A 442 30.15 116.36 -28.70
CA GLU A 442 29.48 117.17 -29.76
C GLU A 442 29.02 116.31 -30.95
N GLU A 443 28.16 116.84 -31.85
CA GLU A 443 27.50 116.21 -33.03
C GLU A 443 26.04 115.70 -32.92
N THR A 444 25.22 116.22 -32.00
CA THR A 444 23.76 115.92 -31.94
C THR A 444 22.91 116.61 -33.02
N LYS A 445 23.23 116.40 -34.32
CA LYS A 445 22.42 116.91 -35.46
C LYS A 445 22.19 115.93 -36.62
N LYS A 446 22.60 114.66 -36.50
CA LYS A 446 22.50 113.64 -37.58
C LYS A 446 21.49 112.51 -37.30
N LEU A 447 20.68 112.61 -36.25
CA LEU A 447 19.80 111.52 -35.76
C LEU A 447 18.31 111.64 -36.15
N SER A 448 17.88 112.75 -36.76
CA SER A 448 16.47 112.93 -37.16
C SER A 448 16.08 112.04 -38.34
N ASP A 449 16.75 112.22 -39.48
CA ASP A 449 16.23 111.78 -40.78
C ASP A 449 16.36 110.26 -41.01
N LYS A 450 17.18 109.57 -40.22
CA LYS A 450 17.35 108.11 -40.29
C LYS A 450 16.13 107.37 -39.73
N ALA A 451 15.53 107.86 -38.64
CA ALA A 451 14.45 107.17 -37.94
C ALA A 451 13.20 106.96 -38.82
N ALA A 452 12.90 107.92 -39.70
CA ALA A 452 11.75 107.84 -40.62
C ALA A 452 11.94 106.80 -41.74
N ALA A 453 13.18 106.51 -42.14
CA ALA A 453 13.49 105.54 -43.20
C ALA A 453 13.40 104.09 -42.69
N ASP A 454 13.96 103.81 -41.52
CA ASP A 454 14.02 102.46 -40.95
C ASP A 454 12.61 101.93 -40.61
N ALA A 455 11.73 102.76 -40.02
CA ALA A 455 10.36 102.38 -39.67
C ALA A 455 9.52 101.91 -40.88
N LYS A 456 9.70 102.53 -42.06
CA LYS A 456 8.99 102.15 -43.30
C LYS A 456 9.47 100.82 -43.87
N LYS A 457 10.76 100.50 -43.65
CA LYS A 457 11.39 99.24 -44.08
C LYS A 457 10.99 98.07 -43.16
N GLU A 458 10.90 98.31 -41.86
CA GLU A 458 10.44 97.33 -40.86
C GLU A 458 8.99 96.88 -41.12
N ALA A 459 8.09 97.81 -41.42
CA ALA A 459 6.69 97.51 -41.75
C ALA A 459 6.54 96.60 -42.98
N GLN A 460 7.40 96.74 -44.00
CA GLN A 460 7.41 95.86 -45.16
C GLN A 460 7.99 94.47 -44.83
N LEU A 461 9.05 94.41 -44.03
CA LEU A 461 9.67 93.14 -43.61
C LEU A 461 8.71 92.29 -42.78
N LYS A 462 7.92 92.91 -41.89
CA LYS A 462 6.90 92.21 -41.11
C LYS A 462 5.84 91.56 -42.01
N LYS A 463 5.26 92.32 -42.95
CA LYS A 463 4.24 91.82 -43.87
C LYS A 463 4.73 90.67 -44.77
N ALA A 464 6.03 90.64 -45.09
CA ALA A 464 6.64 89.52 -45.80
C ALA A 464 6.71 88.24 -44.93
N LYS A 465 7.18 88.36 -43.67
CA LYS A 465 7.25 87.23 -42.72
C LYS A 465 5.87 86.65 -42.40
N ASP A 466 4.87 87.50 -42.15
CA ASP A 466 3.51 87.06 -41.82
C ASP A 466 2.91 86.22 -42.97
N ALA A 467 3.25 86.53 -44.24
CA ALA A 467 2.82 85.78 -45.42
C ALA A 467 3.60 84.46 -45.63
N GLU A 468 4.91 84.46 -45.33
CA GLU A 468 5.75 83.26 -45.39
C GLU A 468 5.34 82.23 -44.33
N GLU A 469 5.05 82.68 -43.10
CA GLU A 469 4.60 81.81 -42.02
C GLU A 469 3.21 81.20 -42.31
N ALA A 470 2.29 81.98 -42.90
CA ALA A 470 1.00 81.47 -43.34
C ALA A 470 1.12 80.35 -44.40
N LEU A 471 2.08 80.47 -45.33
CA LEU A 471 2.37 79.43 -46.32
C LEU A 471 3.01 78.19 -45.69
N ALA A 472 3.90 78.37 -44.71
CA ALA A 472 4.53 77.28 -43.97
C ALA A 472 3.49 76.48 -43.15
N ARG A 473 2.59 77.17 -42.43
CA ARG A 473 1.49 76.56 -41.67
C ARG A 473 0.58 75.71 -42.57
N LYS A 474 0.20 76.23 -43.76
CA LYS A 474 -0.64 75.49 -44.71
C LYS A 474 0.03 74.20 -45.21
N LYS A 475 1.33 74.25 -45.54
CA LYS A 475 2.10 73.06 -45.96
C LYS A 475 2.23 72.03 -44.83
N ALA A 476 2.38 72.46 -43.58
CA ALA A 476 2.45 71.56 -42.43
C ALA A 476 1.13 70.82 -42.18
N GLU A 477 -0.02 71.49 -42.34
CA GLU A 477 -1.34 70.86 -42.20
C GLU A 477 -1.64 69.87 -43.34
N GLU A 478 -1.29 70.22 -44.58
CA GLU A 478 -1.40 69.33 -45.74
C GLU A 478 -0.53 68.08 -45.59
N ALA A 479 0.70 68.23 -45.05
CA ALA A 479 1.57 67.11 -44.71
C ALA A 479 1.01 66.23 -43.58
N ARG A 480 0.35 66.80 -42.56
CA ARG A 480 -0.31 66.03 -41.49
C ARG A 480 -1.41 65.13 -42.04
N ILE A 481 -2.28 65.68 -42.90
CA ILE A 481 -3.39 64.94 -43.53
C ILE A 481 -2.85 63.81 -44.43
N ALA A 482 -1.74 64.03 -45.13
CA ALA A 482 -1.07 63.00 -45.92
C ALA A 482 -0.51 61.85 -45.04
N ALA A 483 0.09 62.18 -43.89
CA ALA A 483 0.61 61.19 -42.94
C ALA A 483 -0.52 60.35 -42.29
N GLU A 484 -1.59 61.00 -41.83
CA GLU A 484 -2.76 60.34 -41.24
C GLU A 484 -3.42 59.35 -42.22
N LYS A 485 -3.54 59.74 -43.50
CA LYS A 485 -4.05 58.87 -44.57
C LYS A 485 -3.13 57.68 -44.86
N ALA A 486 -1.82 57.86 -44.76
CA ALA A 486 -0.84 56.77 -44.92
C ALA A 486 -0.87 55.79 -43.74
N GLU A 487 -1.05 56.28 -42.52
CA GLU A 487 -1.20 55.44 -41.32
C GLU A 487 -2.48 54.59 -41.38
N LEU A 488 -3.60 55.18 -41.80
CA LEU A 488 -4.87 54.47 -41.97
C LEU A 488 -4.75 53.36 -43.03
N ALA A 489 -4.05 53.64 -44.15
CA ALA A 489 -3.78 52.66 -45.18
C ALA A 489 -2.88 51.50 -44.69
N ARG A 490 -1.87 51.78 -43.86
CA ARG A 490 -1.03 50.76 -43.22
C ARG A 490 -1.85 49.87 -42.30
N LYS A 491 -2.65 50.45 -41.39
CA LYS A 491 -3.53 49.70 -40.48
C LYS A 491 -4.53 48.81 -41.24
N ALA A 492 -5.06 49.27 -42.37
CA ALA A 492 -5.94 48.48 -43.22
C ALA A 492 -5.24 47.33 -43.97
N ALA A 493 -3.93 47.44 -44.24
CA ALA A 493 -3.14 46.35 -44.81
C ALA A 493 -2.76 45.31 -43.73
N GLU A 494 -2.36 45.79 -42.55
CA GLU A 494 -1.97 44.98 -41.39
C GLU A 494 -3.14 44.09 -40.90
N ALA A 495 -4.35 44.65 -40.80
CA ALA A 495 -5.56 43.90 -40.49
C ALA A 495 -5.87 42.77 -41.50
N LYS A 496 -5.60 42.99 -42.79
CA LYS A 496 -5.77 41.96 -43.83
C LYS A 496 -4.72 40.85 -43.75
N HIS A 497 -3.48 41.17 -43.36
CA HIS A 497 -2.46 40.16 -43.11
C HIS A 497 -2.87 39.24 -41.95
N ALA A 498 -3.30 39.83 -40.83
CA ALA A 498 -3.77 39.08 -39.67
C ALA A 498 -4.98 38.18 -39.98
N GLU A 499 -5.91 38.60 -40.86
CA GLU A 499 -7.04 37.77 -41.28
C GLU A 499 -6.60 36.55 -42.11
N VAL A 500 -5.63 36.73 -43.03
CA VAL A 500 -5.07 35.64 -43.83
C VAL A 500 -4.29 34.66 -42.96
N GLU A 501 -3.49 35.17 -42.03
CA GLU A 501 -2.70 34.39 -41.08
C GLU A 501 -3.59 33.56 -40.14
N ARG A 502 -4.68 34.15 -39.62
CA ARG A 502 -5.68 33.42 -38.84
C ARG A 502 -6.32 32.28 -39.64
N LYS A 503 -6.68 32.51 -40.91
CA LYS A 503 -7.25 31.49 -41.80
C LYS A 503 -6.25 30.38 -42.14
N LEU A 504 -4.96 30.70 -42.20
CA LEU A 504 -3.90 29.70 -42.40
C LEU A 504 -3.74 28.81 -41.15
N ALA A 505 -3.77 29.41 -39.95
CA ALA A 505 -3.74 28.68 -38.69
C ALA A 505 -4.99 27.81 -38.47
N GLU A 506 -6.18 28.36 -38.72
CA GLU A 506 -7.48 27.68 -38.63
C GLU A 506 -7.52 26.44 -39.55
N LYS A 507 -6.97 26.54 -40.77
CA LYS A 507 -6.80 25.39 -41.66
C LYS A 507 -5.76 24.39 -41.14
N ALA A 508 -4.59 24.86 -40.68
CA ALA A 508 -3.54 23.98 -40.18
C ALA A 508 -3.96 23.19 -38.93
N GLU A 509 -4.85 23.75 -38.10
CA GLU A 509 -5.46 23.05 -36.97
C GLU A 509 -6.46 21.97 -37.43
N ALA A 510 -7.28 22.27 -38.45
CA ALA A 510 -8.20 21.30 -39.04
C ALA A 510 -7.44 20.12 -39.71
N ASP A 511 -6.39 20.41 -40.48
CA ASP A 511 -5.55 19.40 -41.12
C ASP A 511 -4.83 18.51 -40.07
N ARG A 512 -4.41 19.07 -38.93
CA ARG A 512 -3.86 18.30 -37.79
C ARG A 512 -4.91 17.40 -37.15
N LYS A 513 -6.11 17.91 -36.85
CA LYS A 513 -7.21 17.13 -36.26
C LYS A 513 -7.67 15.98 -37.17
N ALA A 514 -7.64 16.19 -38.49
CA ALA A 514 -7.93 15.13 -39.46
C ALA A 514 -6.84 14.03 -39.46
N ALA A 515 -5.56 14.41 -39.37
CA ALA A 515 -4.45 13.46 -39.27
C ALA A 515 -4.47 12.67 -37.94
N GLU A 516 -4.78 13.33 -36.83
CA GLU A 516 -4.91 12.72 -35.50
C GLU A 516 -6.07 11.72 -35.45
N LEU A 517 -7.24 12.07 -35.98
CA LEU A 517 -8.38 11.16 -36.10
C LEU A 517 -8.06 9.92 -36.94
N LYS A 518 -7.33 10.09 -38.05
CA LYS A 518 -6.89 8.98 -38.90
C LYS A 518 -5.89 8.08 -38.16
N ALA A 519 -4.90 8.66 -37.47
CA ALA A 519 -3.94 7.89 -36.68
C ALA A 519 -4.62 7.11 -35.53
N ALA A 520 -5.65 7.68 -34.90
CA ALA A 520 -6.45 6.98 -33.89
C ALA A 520 -7.23 5.78 -34.48
N GLN A 521 -7.82 5.93 -35.67
CA GLN A 521 -8.51 4.85 -36.37
C GLN A 521 -7.55 3.72 -36.79
N GLU A 522 -6.38 4.06 -37.34
CA GLU A 522 -5.34 3.08 -37.72
C GLU A 522 -4.77 2.35 -36.48
N ALA A 523 -4.57 3.07 -35.37
CA ALA A 523 -4.15 2.48 -34.10
C ALA A 523 -5.23 1.55 -33.48
N GLN A 524 -6.52 1.87 -33.64
CA GLN A 524 -7.60 0.99 -33.20
C GLN A 524 -7.69 -0.27 -34.07
N ALA A 525 -7.62 -0.15 -35.40
CA ALA A 525 -7.59 -1.30 -36.30
C ALA A 525 -6.38 -2.23 -36.02
N ALA A 526 -5.22 -1.66 -35.67
CA ALA A 526 -4.06 -2.42 -35.24
C ALA A 526 -4.31 -3.18 -33.91
N LYS A 527 -4.97 -2.55 -32.92
CA LYS A 527 -5.36 -3.20 -31.65
C LYS A 527 -6.36 -4.33 -31.87
N GLU A 528 -7.39 -4.13 -32.69
CA GLU A 528 -8.40 -5.15 -32.99
C GLU A 528 -7.78 -6.35 -33.73
N LYS A 529 -6.87 -6.10 -34.67
CA LYS A 529 -6.10 -7.16 -35.33
C LYS A 529 -5.21 -7.93 -34.35
N ALA A 530 -4.48 -7.22 -33.48
CA ALA A 530 -3.62 -7.84 -32.47
C ALA A 530 -4.42 -8.68 -31.47
N ALA A 531 -5.60 -8.21 -31.05
CA ALA A 531 -6.52 -8.98 -30.19
C ALA A 531 -7.04 -10.25 -30.89
N LEU A 532 -7.33 -10.20 -32.19
CA LEU A 532 -7.76 -11.37 -32.97
C LEU A 532 -6.62 -12.39 -33.16
N GLU A 533 -5.38 -11.94 -33.35
CA GLU A 533 -4.20 -12.82 -33.44
C GLU A 533 -3.84 -13.41 -32.07
N ALA A 534 -3.95 -12.62 -30.98
CA ALA A 534 -3.78 -13.10 -29.61
C ALA A 534 -4.83 -14.16 -29.24
N LYS A 535 -6.11 -13.93 -29.54
CA LYS A 535 -7.18 -14.90 -29.30
C LYS A 535 -6.95 -16.22 -30.03
N LYS A 536 -6.49 -16.19 -31.29
CA LYS A 536 -6.14 -17.40 -32.05
C LYS A 536 -4.94 -18.15 -31.45
N ALA A 537 -3.95 -17.42 -30.92
CA ALA A 537 -2.83 -18.02 -30.20
C ALA A 537 -3.28 -18.65 -28.86
N GLU A 538 -4.24 -18.03 -28.18
CA GLU A 538 -4.84 -18.56 -26.94
C GLU A 538 -5.69 -19.81 -27.22
N GLU A 539 -6.56 -19.79 -28.23
CA GLU A 539 -7.34 -20.96 -28.66
C GLU A 539 -6.43 -22.13 -29.05
N MET A 540 -5.29 -21.87 -29.72
CA MET A 540 -4.29 -22.92 -29.99
C MET A 540 -3.56 -23.42 -28.74
N ARG A 541 -3.28 -22.56 -27.75
CA ARG A 541 -2.71 -22.98 -26.46
C ARG A 541 -3.69 -23.85 -25.68
N GLN A 542 -4.94 -23.44 -25.56
CA GLN A 542 -6.01 -24.23 -24.95
C GLN A 542 -6.20 -25.58 -25.68
N ALA A 543 -6.04 -25.62 -27.01
CA ALA A 543 -6.08 -26.85 -27.81
C ALA A 543 -4.82 -27.75 -27.72
N GLU A 544 -3.69 -27.24 -27.21
CA GLU A 544 -2.53 -28.08 -26.83
C GLU A 544 -2.64 -28.53 -25.37
N GLU A 545 -3.04 -27.62 -24.48
CA GLU A 545 -3.22 -27.87 -23.04
C GLU A 545 -4.30 -28.92 -22.79
N THR A 546 -5.45 -28.86 -23.48
CA THR A 546 -6.46 -29.93 -23.42
C THR A 546 -5.91 -31.28 -23.87
N LYS A 547 -5.07 -31.34 -24.92
CA LYS A 547 -4.42 -32.60 -25.36
C LYS A 547 -3.37 -33.10 -24.37
N ARG A 548 -2.65 -32.21 -23.69
CA ARG A 548 -1.74 -32.55 -22.59
C ARG A 548 -2.54 -33.12 -21.41
N LEU A 549 -3.63 -32.45 -21.01
CA LEU A 549 -4.52 -32.90 -19.94
C LEU A 549 -5.23 -34.22 -20.28
N GLU A 550 -5.59 -34.49 -21.53
CA GLU A 550 -6.11 -35.81 -21.95
C GLU A 550 -5.03 -36.89 -21.90
N ALA A 551 -3.80 -36.59 -22.33
CA ALA A 551 -2.68 -37.53 -22.25
C ALA A 551 -2.26 -37.81 -20.79
N GLU A 552 -2.25 -36.79 -19.94
CA GLU A 552 -1.94 -36.89 -18.52
C GLU A 552 -3.06 -37.56 -17.74
N ARG A 553 -4.33 -37.26 -18.02
CA ARG A 553 -5.47 -38.00 -17.47
C ARG A 553 -5.46 -39.46 -17.88
N LYS A 554 -4.95 -39.81 -19.07
CA LYS A 554 -4.76 -41.19 -19.50
C LYS A 554 -3.64 -41.87 -18.70
N THR A 555 -2.45 -41.27 -18.58
CA THR A 555 -1.36 -41.86 -17.77
C THR A 555 -1.71 -41.91 -16.28
N GLU A 556 -2.52 -40.97 -15.77
CA GLU A 556 -3.01 -40.99 -14.40
C GLU A 556 -4.11 -42.05 -14.19
N LEU A 557 -4.96 -42.32 -15.18
CA LEU A 557 -5.88 -43.47 -15.16
C LEU A 557 -5.12 -44.79 -15.18
N ASP A 558 -4.09 -44.94 -16.02
CA ASP A 558 -3.23 -46.11 -16.05
C ASP A 558 -2.47 -46.30 -14.71
N ARG A 559 -1.99 -45.20 -14.11
CA ARG A 559 -1.40 -45.19 -12.76
C ARG A 559 -2.40 -45.61 -11.69
N LYS A 560 -3.60 -45.01 -11.67
CA LYS A 560 -4.68 -45.36 -10.73
C LYS A 560 -5.15 -46.80 -10.89
N ALA A 561 -5.14 -47.37 -12.10
CA ALA A 561 -5.41 -48.78 -12.33
C ALA A 561 -4.29 -49.70 -11.79
N ALA A 562 -3.02 -49.30 -11.89
CA ALA A 562 -1.90 -50.03 -11.30
C ALA A 562 -1.88 -49.94 -9.75
N GLU A 563 -2.19 -48.77 -9.20
CA GLU A 563 -2.31 -48.53 -7.76
C GLU A 563 -3.52 -49.26 -7.16
N ALA A 564 -4.67 -49.29 -7.85
CA ALA A 564 -5.83 -50.08 -7.43
C ALA A 564 -5.53 -51.60 -7.40
N ARG A 565 -4.77 -52.11 -8.37
CA ARG A 565 -4.31 -53.52 -8.36
C ARG A 565 -3.39 -53.83 -7.19
N LYS A 566 -2.42 -52.94 -6.89
CA LYS A 566 -1.58 -53.06 -5.70
C LYS A 566 -2.40 -53.01 -4.41
N ALA A 567 -3.35 -52.08 -4.29
CA ALA A 567 -4.22 -51.99 -3.13
C ALA A 567 -5.14 -53.22 -2.96
N GLU A 568 -5.56 -53.88 -4.04
CA GLU A 568 -6.30 -55.14 -3.99
C GLU A 568 -5.40 -56.30 -3.53
N GLU A 569 -4.14 -56.36 -4.00
CA GLU A 569 -3.13 -57.34 -3.60
C GLU A 569 -2.71 -57.16 -2.14
N GLU A 570 -2.47 -55.93 -1.70
CA GLU A 570 -2.19 -55.57 -0.31
C GLU A 570 -3.38 -55.87 0.60
N ARG A 571 -4.63 -55.59 0.20
CA ARG A 571 -5.82 -56.00 0.95
C ARG A 571 -5.97 -57.51 1.05
N LYS A 572 -5.59 -58.29 0.03
CA LYS A 572 -5.55 -59.76 0.12
C LYS A 572 -4.47 -60.23 1.09
N ALA A 573 -3.29 -59.62 1.06
CA ALA A 573 -2.21 -59.90 2.01
C ALA A 573 -2.57 -59.50 3.46
N GLU A 574 -3.28 -58.39 3.65
CA GLU A 574 -3.78 -57.93 4.94
C GLU A 574 -4.88 -58.84 5.49
N MET A 575 -5.88 -59.19 4.67
CA MET A 575 -6.91 -60.17 5.06
C MET A 575 -6.30 -61.54 5.42
N ALA A 576 -5.30 -62.01 4.67
CA ALA A 576 -4.58 -63.23 5.01
C ALA A 576 -3.79 -63.11 6.34
N ARG A 577 -3.21 -61.95 6.63
CA ARG A 577 -2.57 -61.67 7.94
C ARG A 577 -3.58 -61.60 9.08
N ILE A 578 -4.76 -61.01 8.86
CA ILE A 578 -5.86 -60.96 9.84
C ILE A 578 -6.40 -62.36 10.12
N GLU A 579 -6.58 -63.20 9.09
CA GLU A 579 -7.01 -64.59 9.26
C GLU A 579 -5.96 -65.43 10.00
N ALA A 580 -4.68 -65.26 9.67
CA ALA A 580 -3.57 -65.91 10.37
C ALA A 580 -3.46 -65.46 11.84
N ALA A 581 -3.64 -64.16 12.11
CA ALA A 581 -3.69 -63.61 13.46
C ALA A 581 -4.88 -64.16 14.24
N ARG A 582 -6.08 -64.23 13.65
CA ARG A 582 -7.26 -64.81 14.27
C ARG A 582 -7.05 -66.28 14.63
N LYS A 583 -6.47 -67.07 13.72
CA LYS A 583 -6.13 -68.48 13.97
C LYS A 583 -5.08 -68.65 15.09
N ALA A 584 -4.11 -67.74 15.16
CA ALA A 584 -3.12 -67.73 16.25
C ALA A 584 -3.73 -67.30 17.59
N GLU A 585 -4.70 -66.40 17.59
CA GLU A 585 -5.45 -66.00 18.80
C GLU A 585 -6.41 -67.11 19.25
N GLU A 586 -7.15 -67.73 18.34
CA GLU A 586 -8.04 -68.87 18.58
C GLU A 586 -7.25 -70.05 19.19
N ALA A 587 -6.03 -70.31 18.70
CA ALA A 587 -5.11 -71.27 19.30
C ALA A 587 -4.59 -70.86 20.70
N ARG A 588 -4.36 -69.56 20.95
CA ARG A 588 -4.00 -69.05 22.29
C ARG A 588 -5.16 -69.18 23.27
N GLN A 589 -6.37 -68.82 22.88
CA GLN A 589 -7.57 -68.95 23.72
C GLN A 589 -7.86 -70.43 24.03
N ALA A 590 -7.66 -71.35 23.08
CA ALA A 590 -7.75 -72.79 23.34
C ALA A 590 -6.69 -73.29 24.34
N ALA A 591 -5.44 -72.83 24.23
CA ALA A 591 -4.37 -73.15 25.18
C ALA A 591 -4.64 -72.57 26.57
N GLU A 592 -5.15 -71.33 26.65
CA GLU A 592 -5.50 -70.70 27.92
C GLU A 592 -6.72 -71.35 28.58
N ALA A 593 -7.75 -71.71 27.81
CA ALA A 593 -8.91 -72.46 28.30
C ALA A 593 -8.49 -73.83 28.88
N LYS A 594 -7.56 -74.52 28.22
CA LYS A 594 -6.97 -75.76 28.75
C LYS A 594 -6.22 -75.51 30.06
N ALA A 595 -5.36 -74.49 30.13
CA ALA A 595 -4.62 -74.15 31.34
C ALA A 595 -5.55 -73.75 32.51
N ARG A 596 -6.62 -72.99 32.22
CA ARG A 596 -7.66 -72.62 33.20
C ARG A 596 -8.41 -73.86 33.71
N PHE A 597 -8.73 -74.83 32.85
CA PHE A 597 -9.37 -76.08 33.26
C PHE A 597 -8.46 -76.97 34.12
N GLU A 598 -7.19 -77.09 33.75
CA GLU A 598 -6.20 -77.83 34.55
C GLU A 598 -5.96 -77.16 35.92
N ALA A 599 -5.93 -75.83 35.97
CA ALA A 599 -5.86 -75.05 37.21
C ALA A 599 -7.12 -75.20 38.09
N GLN A 600 -8.34 -75.14 37.50
CA GLN A 600 -9.58 -75.39 38.22
C GLN A 600 -9.61 -76.78 38.86
N ARG A 601 -9.18 -77.81 38.11
CA ARG A 601 -9.10 -79.19 38.61
C ARG A 601 -8.08 -79.35 39.75
N ALA A 602 -6.98 -78.60 39.72
CA ALA A 602 -6.02 -78.57 40.82
C ALA A 602 -6.59 -77.90 42.08
N VAL A 603 -7.31 -76.78 41.93
CA VAL A 603 -8.00 -76.09 43.03
C VAL A 603 -9.12 -76.94 43.62
N GLU A 604 -9.92 -77.62 42.78
CA GLU A 604 -10.97 -78.54 43.23
C GLU A 604 -10.39 -79.70 44.04
N LYS A 605 -9.31 -80.34 43.55
CA LYS A 605 -8.61 -81.40 44.29
C LYS A 605 -8.11 -80.91 45.66
N ALA A 606 -7.45 -79.74 45.70
CA ALA A 606 -6.96 -79.16 46.94
C ALA A 606 -8.09 -78.82 47.93
N ALA A 607 -9.23 -78.30 47.44
CA ALA A 607 -10.40 -78.02 48.27
C ALA A 607 -11.05 -79.30 48.82
N LEU A 608 -11.03 -80.40 48.07
CA LEU A 608 -11.58 -81.70 48.49
C LEU A 608 -10.65 -82.40 49.50
N GLU A 609 -9.34 -82.26 49.35
CA GLU A 609 -8.34 -82.69 50.36
C GLU A 609 -8.45 -81.86 51.65
N ALA A 610 -8.61 -80.53 51.54
CA ALA A 610 -8.83 -79.65 52.69
C ALA A 610 -10.13 -79.98 53.44
N LYS A 611 -11.25 -80.24 52.73
CA LYS A 611 -12.51 -80.67 53.34
C LYS A 611 -12.38 -81.96 54.15
N LYS A 612 -11.65 -82.96 53.63
CA LYS A 612 -11.41 -84.21 54.37
C LYS A 612 -10.62 -83.98 55.65
N ALA A 613 -9.57 -83.16 55.61
CA ALA A 613 -8.80 -82.81 56.80
C ALA A 613 -9.63 -82.03 57.85
N GLU A 614 -10.56 -81.16 57.40
CA GLU A 614 -11.49 -80.49 58.30
C GLU A 614 -12.54 -81.45 58.89
N GLU A 615 -13.09 -82.37 58.10
CA GLU A 615 -14.04 -83.40 58.54
C GLU A 615 -13.41 -84.35 59.58
N GLU A 616 -12.15 -84.79 59.37
CA GLU A 616 -11.41 -85.57 60.36
C GLU A 616 -11.14 -84.76 61.65
N ARG A 617 -10.80 -83.47 61.54
CA ARG A 617 -10.62 -82.59 62.72
C ARG A 617 -11.91 -82.44 63.51
N LEU A 618 -13.04 -82.19 62.83
CA LEU A 618 -14.36 -82.07 63.45
C LEU A 618 -14.83 -83.39 64.07
N ALA A 619 -14.55 -84.54 63.44
CA ALA A 619 -14.83 -85.86 64.00
C ALA A 619 -13.99 -86.13 65.27
N ALA A 620 -12.72 -85.75 65.28
CA ALA A 620 -11.85 -85.85 66.45
C ALA A 620 -12.32 -84.93 67.60
N GLU A 621 -12.68 -83.68 67.29
CA GLU A 621 -13.20 -82.72 68.27
C GLU A 621 -14.55 -83.17 68.86
N ALA A 622 -15.48 -83.63 68.01
CA ALA A 622 -16.75 -84.18 68.45
C ALA A 622 -16.56 -85.41 69.36
N LYS A 623 -15.63 -86.31 69.02
CA LYS A 623 -15.30 -87.49 69.83
C LYS A 623 -14.71 -87.11 71.20
N ALA A 624 -13.84 -86.09 71.25
CA ALA A 624 -13.31 -85.55 72.50
C ALA A 624 -14.41 -84.89 73.35
N ARG A 625 -15.27 -84.08 72.74
CA ARG A 625 -16.40 -83.42 73.41
C ARG A 625 -17.41 -84.41 73.98
N LEU A 626 -17.73 -85.48 73.26
CA LEU A 626 -18.66 -86.52 73.71
C LEU A 626 -18.06 -87.38 74.85
N ALA A 627 -16.75 -87.62 74.84
CA ALA A 627 -16.05 -88.22 75.97
C ALA A 627 -16.07 -87.31 77.23
N ALA A 628 -15.80 -86.01 77.06
CA ALA A 628 -15.89 -85.04 78.16
C ALA A 628 -17.32 -84.90 78.71
N GLN A 629 -18.33 -84.89 77.84
CA GLN A 629 -19.74 -84.82 78.24
C GLN A 629 -20.16 -86.06 79.03
N ARG A 630 -19.76 -87.27 78.63
CA ARG A 630 -20.03 -88.50 79.41
C ARG A 630 -19.38 -88.48 80.79
N LYS A 631 -18.16 -87.94 80.92
CA LYS A 631 -17.50 -87.78 82.22
C LYS A 631 -18.27 -86.81 83.13
N ALA A 632 -18.63 -85.64 82.60
CA ALA A 632 -19.41 -84.64 83.34
C ALA A 632 -20.82 -85.15 83.71
N GLU A 633 -21.47 -85.93 82.85
CA GLU A 633 -22.77 -86.55 83.11
C GLU A 633 -22.67 -87.61 84.22
N GLN A 634 -21.62 -88.44 84.22
CA GLN A 634 -21.37 -89.41 85.28
C GLN A 634 -21.10 -88.72 86.63
N GLU A 635 -20.25 -87.69 86.67
CA GLU A 635 -19.97 -86.88 87.86
C GLU A 635 -21.25 -86.18 88.37
N ALA A 636 -22.10 -85.67 87.48
CA ALA A 636 -23.38 -85.05 87.83
C ALA A 636 -24.43 -86.06 88.36
N LEU A 637 -24.39 -87.32 87.90
CA LEU A 637 -25.31 -88.37 88.35
C LEU A 637 -24.91 -88.90 89.73
N GLU A 638 -23.62 -88.99 90.02
CA GLU A 638 -23.11 -89.24 91.38
C GLU A 638 -23.44 -88.08 92.33
N ALA A 639 -23.27 -86.83 91.90
CA ALA A 639 -23.68 -85.65 92.67
C ALA A 639 -25.20 -85.63 92.96
N ARG A 640 -26.05 -85.98 91.98
CA ARG A 640 -27.50 -86.11 92.18
C ARG A 640 -27.88 -87.19 93.20
N ARG A 641 -27.20 -88.34 93.20
CA ARG A 641 -27.43 -89.39 94.22
C ARG A 641 -27.08 -88.90 95.63
N ALA A 642 -26.03 -88.10 95.78
CA ALA A 642 -25.69 -87.47 97.06
C ALA A 642 -26.71 -86.39 97.48
N GLU A 643 -27.26 -85.63 96.53
CA GLU A 643 -28.32 -84.64 96.78
C GLU A 643 -29.66 -85.30 97.16
N GLU A 644 -30.03 -86.38 96.48
CA GLU A 644 -31.24 -87.16 96.76
C GLU A 644 -31.17 -87.83 98.15
N ALA A 645 -30.00 -88.38 98.52
CA ALA A 645 -29.75 -88.88 99.87
C ALA A 645 -29.87 -87.78 100.95
N ARG A 646 -29.44 -86.54 100.65
CA ARG A 646 -29.67 -85.38 101.54
C ARG A 646 -31.15 -85.04 101.67
N LYS A 647 -31.88 -84.97 100.55
CA LYS A 647 -33.32 -84.65 100.54
C LYS A 647 -34.17 -85.72 101.25
N ALA A 648 -33.77 -86.99 101.18
CA ALA A 648 -34.39 -88.07 101.95
C ALA A 648 -34.19 -87.92 103.48
N ALA A 649 -33.05 -87.37 103.91
CA ALA A 649 -32.82 -87.05 105.33
C ALA A 649 -33.59 -85.80 105.77
N GLU A 650 -33.61 -84.75 104.94
CA GLU A 650 -34.33 -83.50 105.20
C GLU A 650 -35.85 -83.69 105.30
N ALA A 651 -36.44 -84.48 104.39
CA ALA A 651 -37.85 -84.86 104.44
C ALA A 651 -38.22 -85.63 105.72
N LYS A 652 -37.28 -86.37 106.31
CA LYS A 652 -37.49 -87.11 107.57
C LYS A 652 -37.57 -86.16 108.78
N ALA A 653 -36.73 -85.13 108.80
CA ALA A 653 -36.77 -84.07 109.83
C ALA A 653 -38.03 -83.20 109.71
N ALA A 654 -38.49 -82.89 108.49
CA ALA A 654 -39.72 -82.14 108.26
C ALA A 654 -40.96 -82.86 108.81
N LEU A 655 -41.01 -84.21 108.73
CA LEU A 655 -42.13 -85.01 109.20
C LEU A 655 -42.27 -85.01 110.74
N GLU A 656 -41.17 -84.92 111.49
CA GLU A 656 -41.22 -84.78 112.96
C GLU A 656 -41.69 -83.38 113.37
N ALA A 657 -41.22 -82.33 112.69
CA ALA A 657 -41.71 -80.96 112.91
C ALA A 657 -43.22 -80.82 112.61
N GLN A 658 -43.71 -81.51 111.58
CA GLN A 658 -45.12 -81.47 111.19
C GLN A 658 -46.05 -82.07 112.28
N ARG A 659 -45.62 -83.12 112.98
CA ARG A 659 -46.38 -83.73 114.08
C ARG A 659 -46.48 -82.82 115.31
N ALA A 660 -45.46 -82.00 115.58
CA ALA A 660 -45.51 -81.00 116.65
C ALA A 660 -46.53 -79.88 116.34
N ALA A 661 -46.65 -79.47 115.08
CA ALA A 661 -47.63 -78.46 114.66
C ALA A 661 -49.08 -78.99 114.66
N GLU A 662 -49.28 -80.28 114.33
CA GLU A 662 -50.60 -80.91 114.25
C GLU A 662 -51.32 -80.95 115.61
N GLN A 663 -50.60 -81.15 116.72
CA GLN A 663 -51.17 -81.10 118.06
C GLN A 663 -51.59 -79.68 118.49
N ALA A 664 -50.92 -78.63 118.01
CA ALA A 664 -51.24 -77.24 118.36
C ALA A 664 -52.43 -76.68 117.56
N ALA A 665 -52.60 -77.09 116.30
CA ALA A 665 -53.66 -76.56 115.43
C ALA A 665 -55.05 -77.18 115.70
N LEU A 666 -55.12 -78.33 116.38
CA LEU A 666 -56.37 -79.02 116.70
C LEU A 666 -57.27 -78.20 117.67
N GLU A 667 -56.66 -77.30 118.45
CA GLU A 667 -57.35 -76.48 119.45
C GLU A 667 -57.96 -75.20 118.85
N ALA A 668 -57.37 -74.66 117.79
CA ALA A 668 -57.86 -73.47 117.08
C ALA A 668 -59.12 -73.73 116.24
N LYS A 669 -59.39 -74.99 115.85
CA LYS A 669 -60.51 -75.38 114.98
C LYS A 669 -61.86 -75.46 115.71
N ARG A 670 -62.09 -74.55 116.66
CA ARG A 670 -63.30 -74.44 117.48
C ARG A 670 -63.88 -73.02 117.57
N GLN A 671 -63.29 -72.08 116.84
CA GLN A 671 -63.92 -70.84 116.40
C GLN A 671 -64.29 -71.08 114.92
N GLU A 672 -65.58 -71.29 114.64
CA GLU A 672 -66.48 -70.20 114.24
C GLU A 672 -66.14 -69.78 112.79
N ASP A 673 -66.49 -70.57 111.78
CA ASP A 673 -67.87 -70.77 111.25
C ASP A 673 -68.65 -69.46 111.00
N ALA A 674 -67.94 -68.33 110.93
CA ALA A 674 -68.47 -67.03 110.51
C ALA A 674 -67.92 -66.61 109.14
N ARG A 675 -68.75 -66.82 108.10
CA ARG A 675 -68.81 -66.05 106.83
C ARG A 675 -67.62 -66.16 105.84
N LYS A 676 -67.85 -66.94 104.78
CA LYS A 676 -67.49 -66.56 103.40
C LYS A 676 -68.74 -66.02 102.69
N ALA A 677 -68.72 -64.77 102.19
CA ALA A 677 -69.53 -64.28 101.05
C ALA A 677 -69.36 -62.75 100.83
N ALA A 678 -69.59 -62.28 99.59
CA ALA A 678 -69.80 -60.88 99.15
C ALA A 678 -68.62 -59.86 99.23
N GLU A 679 -68.44 -58.88 98.32
CA GLU A 679 -68.78 -58.78 96.88
C GLU A 679 -68.12 -57.56 96.17
N ALA A 680 -67.94 -57.65 94.84
CA ALA A 680 -68.15 -56.60 93.79
C ALA A 680 -67.26 -55.33 93.59
N LYS A 681 -67.22 -54.91 92.29
CA LYS A 681 -66.94 -53.56 91.70
C LYS A 681 -65.51 -52.96 91.79
N ALA A 682 -65.05 -52.02 90.94
CA ALA A 682 -65.42 -51.48 89.59
C ALA A 682 -64.15 -50.78 89.02
N ALA A 683 -63.85 -50.55 87.72
CA ALA A 683 -64.57 -50.39 86.45
C ALA A 683 -64.99 -48.94 86.07
N LEU A 684 -64.75 -48.58 84.78
CA LEU A 684 -65.05 -47.29 84.07
C LEU A 684 -64.11 -46.09 84.42
N GLU A 685 -63.88 -45.08 83.55
CA GLU A 685 -64.46 -44.75 82.22
C GLU A 685 -63.52 -43.93 81.27
N ALA A 686 -63.97 -43.70 80.02
CA ALA A 686 -63.66 -42.60 79.07
C ALA A 686 -62.17 -42.21 78.83
N GLN A 687 -61.52 -42.50 77.68
CA GLN A 687 -61.77 -41.97 76.32
C GLN A 687 -62.04 -40.45 76.29
N ARG A 688 -61.11 -39.58 75.84
CA ARG A 688 -60.67 -39.28 74.44
C ARG A 688 -61.70 -38.40 73.68
N ILE A 689 -61.22 -37.50 72.79
CA ILE A 689 -61.94 -36.32 72.25
C ILE A 689 -61.92 -35.20 73.35
N GLU A 690 -61.74 -33.89 73.08
CA GLU A 690 -62.03 -33.10 71.87
C GLU A 690 -60.92 -32.12 71.44
N ALA A 691 -60.79 -31.89 70.13
CA ALA A 691 -59.88 -30.91 69.55
C ALA A 691 -60.56 -29.53 69.35
N ALA A 692 -61.00 -28.90 70.44
CA ALA A 692 -61.69 -27.62 70.43
C ALA A 692 -60.70 -26.43 70.49
N ARG A 693 -60.68 -25.64 69.40
CA ARG A 693 -59.76 -24.54 69.10
C ARG A 693 -59.71 -23.41 70.13
N LYS A 694 -58.52 -22.80 70.20
CA LYS A 694 -58.27 -21.33 70.15
C LYS A 694 -59.53 -20.44 70.03
N ALA A 695 -59.81 -19.61 71.04
CA ALA A 695 -60.21 -18.18 70.89
C ALA A 695 -60.61 -17.50 72.23
N GLU A 696 -59.66 -17.16 73.10
CA GLU A 696 -59.85 -16.01 74.03
C GLU A 696 -58.56 -15.22 74.26
N GLU A 697 -57.87 -14.96 73.15
CA GLU A 697 -57.02 -13.79 73.00
C GLU A 697 -57.89 -12.52 73.11
N ALA A 698 -58.18 -12.08 74.34
CA ALA A 698 -58.96 -10.85 74.58
C ALA A 698 -58.61 -10.11 75.88
N ARG A 699 -58.47 -10.80 77.03
CA ARG A 699 -58.27 -10.14 78.35
C ARG A 699 -56.88 -9.56 78.63
N ARG A 700 -56.22 -8.99 77.61
CA ARG A 700 -55.32 -7.84 77.80
C ARG A 700 -56.19 -6.62 78.15
N ALA A 701 -55.94 -5.94 79.28
CA ALA A 701 -56.16 -4.50 79.42
C ALA A 701 -55.70 -3.97 80.78
N GLU A 702 -56.24 -4.52 81.86
CA GLU A 702 -56.53 -3.69 83.04
C GLU A 702 -55.41 -3.62 84.09
N GLU A 703 -54.78 -4.73 84.47
CA GLU A 703 -53.63 -4.68 85.41
C GLU A 703 -52.33 -4.17 84.73
N ALA A 704 -52.43 -3.63 83.51
CA ALA A 704 -51.39 -2.80 82.90
C ALA A 704 -51.10 -1.51 83.69
N ARG A 705 -51.96 -1.10 84.65
CA ARG A 705 -51.75 0.12 85.46
C ARG A 705 -50.91 -0.05 86.73
N LYS A 706 -50.80 -1.26 87.31
CA LYS A 706 -49.73 -1.51 88.32
C LYS A 706 -48.36 -1.71 87.67
N ALA A 707 -48.33 -1.95 86.37
CA ALA A 707 -47.11 -2.15 85.58
C ALA A 707 -46.37 -0.84 85.23
N GLU A 708 -46.75 0.30 85.79
CA GLU A 708 -46.18 1.62 85.46
C GLU A 708 -45.34 2.23 86.60
N GLU A 709 -45.83 2.26 87.84
CA GLU A 709 -45.10 2.86 88.98
C GLU A 709 -43.92 1.99 89.44
N ALA A 710 -44.15 0.68 89.63
CA ALA A 710 -43.08 -0.29 89.89
C ALA A 710 -42.05 -0.38 88.74
N ARG A 711 -42.44 0.05 87.54
CA ARG A 711 -41.56 0.07 86.35
C ARG A 711 -40.41 1.07 86.51
N ILE A 712 -40.58 2.15 87.27
CA ILE A 712 -39.57 3.20 87.42
C ILE A 712 -38.44 2.76 88.37
N GLU A 713 -38.76 2.18 89.53
CA GLU A 713 -37.70 1.63 90.42
C GLU A 713 -37.03 0.40 89.79
N ALA A 714 -37.82 -0.49 89.16
CA ALA A 714 -37.29 -1.64 88.45
C ALA A 714 -36.38 -1.22 87.28
N ALA A 715 -36.74 -0.19 86.50
CA ALA A 715 -35.90 0.33 85.42
C ALA A 715 -34.55 0.81 85.95
N ARG A 716 -34.51 1.60 87.04
CA ARG A 716 -33.25 2.15 87.56
C ARG A 716 -32.29 1.05 88.05
N LYS A 717 -32.78 0.04 88.77
CA LYS A 717 -31.97 -1.14 89.17
C LYS A 717 -31.60 -2.03 87.97
N ALA A 718 -32.50 -2.20 87.01
CA ALA A 718 -32.24 -2.99 85.81
C ALA A 718 -31.26 -2.31 84.84
N GLU A 719 -31.20 -0.97 84.81
CA GLU A 719 -30.29 -0.19 83.99
C GLU A 719 -28.88 -0.16 84.59
N GLU A 720 -28.75 0.06 85.90
CA GLU A 720 -27.46 -0.05 86.61
C GLU A 720 -26.90 -1.49 86.52
N ALA A 721 -27.76 -2.51 86.69
CA ALA A 721 -27.40 -3.90 86.43
C ALA A 721 -27.12 -4.19 84.95
N ARG A 722 -27.79 -3.52 84.00
CA ARG A 722 -27.48 -3.61 82.57
C ARG A 722 -26.10 -3.06 82.28
N VAL A 723 -25.77 -1.84 82.69
CA VAL A 723 -24.45 -1.25 82.42
C VAL A 723 -23.33 -2.12 83.00
N ALA A 724 -23.50 -2.67 84.21
CA ALA A 724 -22.54 -3.62 84.78
C ALA A 724 -22.47 -4.96 84.01
N ALA A 725 -23.59 -5.52 83.58
CA ALA A 725 -23.64 -6.78 82.83
C ALA A 725 -23.29 -6.64 81.34
N GLU A 726 -23.45 -5.45 80.76
CA GLU A 726 -23.15 -5.08 79.38
C GLU A 726 -21.66 -4.72 79.27
N ALA A 727 -21.09 -4.05 80.27
CA ALA A 727 -19.63 -3.94 80.41
C ALA A 727 -18.97 -5.32 80.58
N LYS A 728 -19.47 -6.17 81.49
CA LYS A 728 -18.94 -7.54 81.65
C LYS A 728 -19.13 -8.40 80.40
N ARG A 729 -20.30 -8.36 79.74
CA ARG A 729 -20.51 -9.09 78.48
C ARG A 729 -19.70 -8.51 77.32
N ALA A 730 -19.39 -7.22 77.29
CA ALA A 730 -18.48 -6.65 76.30
C ALA A 730 -17.01 -7.06 76.57
N GLU A 731 -16.60 -7.17 77.83
CA GLU A 731 -15.26 -7.68 78.19
C GLU A 731 -15.13 -9.19 77.95
N GLU A 732 -16.14 -9.98 78.34
CA GLU A 732 -16.21 -11.43 78.06
C GLU A 732 -16.38 -11.71 76.56
N ALA A 733 -17.16 -10.91 75.82
CA ALA A 733 -17.24 -11.02 74.37
C ALA A 733 -15.91 -10.66 73.71
N ARG A 734 -15.24 -9.57 74.12
CA ARG A 734 -13.89 -9.24 73.62
C ARG A 734 -12.89 -10.34 73.94
N LYS A 735 -12.88 -10.90 75.16
CA LYS A 735 -12.00 -12.03 75.50
C LYS A 735 -12.36 -13.32 74.77
N ALA A 736 -13.64 -13.60 74.51
CA ALA A 736 -14.07 -14.76 73.74
C ALA A 736 -13.86 -14.59 72.22
N GLU A 737 -13.90 -13.36 71.72
CA GLU A 737 -13.63 -13.00 70.33
C GLU A 737 -12.12 -12.95 70.06
N GLU A 738 -11.33 -12.35 70.96
CA GLU A 738 -9.87 -12.38 70.95
C GLU A 738 -9.35 -13.82 71.09
N ALA A 739 -9.90 -14.62 72.02
CA ALA A 739 -9.58 -16.04 72.10
C ALA A 739 -10.07 -16.86 70.89
N ARG A 740 -11.18 -16.48 70.25
CA ARG A 740 -11.61 -17.07 68.97
C ARG A 740 -10.70 -16.69 67.81
N ILE A 741 -10.22 -15.44 67.77
CA ILE A 741 -9.27 -14.96 66.75
C ILE A 741 -7.91 -15.61 66.98
N GLU A 742 -7.43 -15.74 68.22
CA GLU A 742 -6.17 -16.43 68.51
C GLU A 742 -6.28 -17.94 68.26
N ALA A 743 -7.39 -18.58 68.63
CA ALA A 743 -7.64 -19.99 68.34
C ALA A 743 -7.84 -20.25 66.83
N ALA A 744 -8.55 -19.36 66.12
CA ALA A 744 -8.67 -19.42 64.66
C ALA A 744 -7.31 -19.18 63.99
N ARG A 745 -6.52 -18.21 64.45
CA ARG A 745 -5.18 -17.97 63.92
C ARG A 745 -4.25 -19.14 64.21
N LYS A 746 -4.27 -19.73 65.40
CA LYS A 746 -3.51 -20.96 65.71
C LYS A 746 -4.00 -22.17 64.90
N ALA A 747 -5.29 -22.30 64.64
CA ALA A 747 -5.84 -23.34 63.77
C ALA A 747 -5.49 -23.11 62.29
N GLU A 748 -5.47 -21.86 61.82
CA GLU A 748 -5.08 -21.47 60.47
C GLU A 748 -3.55 -21.58 60.28
N GLU A 749 -2.76 -21.21 61.27
CA GLU A 749 -1.31 -21.33 61.32
C GLU A 749 -0.89 -22.81 61.39
N ALA A 750 -1.62 -23.64 62.16
CA ALA A 750 -1.46 -25.09 62.14
C ALA A 750 -1.92 -25.71 60.80
N ARG A 751 -3.05 -25.28 60.22
CA ARG A 751 -3.48 -25.75 58.89
C ARG A 751 -2.51 -25.31 57.80
N LYS A 752 -1.96 -24.09 57.85
CA LYS A 752 -0.92 -23.61 56.93
C LYS A 752 0.40 -24.35 57.13
N ALA A 753 0.78 -24.73 58.35
CA ALA A 753 1.95 -25.57 58.60
C ALA A 753 1.74 -27.02 58.11
N GLU A 754 0.54 -27.58 58.28
CA GLU A 754 0.21 -28.91 57.76
C GLU A 754 0.07 -28.91 56.23
N GLU A 755 -0.56 -27.89 55.65
CA GLU A 755 -0.70 -27.70 54.21
C GLU A 755 0.64 -27.38 53.55
N ALA A 756 1.51 -26.58 54.20
CA ALA A 756 2.89 -26.40 53.77
C ALA A 756 3.68 -27.71 53.85
N ARG A 757 3.54 -28.51 54.92
CA ARG A 757 4.16 -29.84 54.99
C ARG A 757 3.63 -30.79 53.93
N ARG A 758 2.32 -30.82 53.66
CA ARG A 758 1.71 -31.63 52.60
C ARG A 758 2.13 -31.14 51.21
N ALA A 759 2.30 -29.83 51.01
CA ALA A 759 2.80 -29.25 49.77
C ALA A 759 4.30 -29.46 49.58
N GLU A 760 5.10 -29.46 50.66
CA GLU A 760 6.53 -29.82 50.64
C GLU A 760 6.70 -31.32 50.39
N GLU A 761 5.91 -32.17 51.05
CA GLU A 761 5.91 -33.62 50.83
C GLU A 761 5.41 -33.98 49.42
N ALA A 762 4.35 -33.31 48.93
CA ALA A 762 3.91 -33.43 47.54
C ALA A 762 4.98 -32.94 46.56
N ARG A 763 5.61 -31.77 46.79
CA ARG A 763 6.73 -31.28 45.97
C ARG A 763 7.94 -32.20 46.05
N ARG A 764 8.20 -32.86 47.18
CA ARG A 764 9.32 -33.81 47.32
C ARG A 764 9.03 -35.12 46.61
N LEU A 765 7.78 -35.60 46.62
CA LEU A 765 7.32 -36.74 45.82
C LEU A 765 7.27 -36.39 44.33
N GLU A 766 6.89 -35.16 43.97
CA GLU A 766 6.87 -34.65 42.60
C GLU A 766 8.29 -34.44 42.06
N VAL A 767 9.22 -33.87 42.84
CA VAL A 767 10.64 -33.78 42.50
C VAL A 767 11.25 -35.18 42.41
N ALA A 768 11.00 -36.08 43.35
CA ALA A 768 11.49 -37.47 43.24
C ALA A 768 10.89 -38.20 42.02
N ARG A 769 9.63 -37.92 41.65
CA ARG A 769 8.99 -38.45 40.44
C ARG A 769 9.57 -37.82 39.18
N LEU A 770 9.87 -36.52 39.17
CA LEU A 770 10.50 -35.80 38.06
C LEU A 770 11.97 -36.17 37.92
N GLU A 771 12.70 -36.49 38.99
CA GLU A 771 14.05 -37.02 38.95
C GLU A 771 14.06 -38.48 38.48
N ALA A 772 13.16 -39.32 38.97
CA ALA A 772 12.99 -40.68 38.46
C ALA A 772 12.56 -40.69 36.98
N GLN A 773 11.66 -39.78 36.58
CA GLN A 773 11.22 -39.61 35.20
C GLN A 773 12.33 -39.03 34.34
N ARG A 774 13.06 -38.00 34.77
CA ARG A 774 14.25 -37.47 34.08
C ARG A 774 15.37 -38.50 33.99
N LYS A 775 15.55 -39.38 34.98
CA LYS A 775 16.54 -40.45 34.92
C LYS A 775 16.12 -41.54 33.94
N ALA A 776 14.87 -41.99 33.98
CA ALA A 776 14.32 -42.94 33.00
C ALA A 776 14.27 -42.33 31.58
N GLU A 777 14.07 -41.02 31.47
CA GLU A 777 14.12 -40.26 30.22
C GLU A 777 15.56 -40.07 29.75
N GLN A 778 16.53 -39.79 30.63
CA GLN A 778 17.96 -39.76 30.31
C GLN A 778 18.48 -41.15 29.90
N GLU A 779 18.08 -42.22 30.58
CA GLU A 779 18.42 -43.59 30.19
C GLU A 779 17.77 -43.94 28.84
N ARG A 780 16.51 -43.55 28.60
CA ARG A 780 15.86 -43.67 27.27
C ARG A 780 16.54 -42.81 26.21
N LEU A 781 16.95 -41.58 26.52
CA LEU A 781 17.65 -40.68 25.61
C LEU A 781 19.09 -41.13 25.37
N GLU A 782 19.76 -41.79 26.30
CA GLU A 782 21.10 -42.32 26.09
C GLU A 782 21.07 -43.66 25.35
N VAL A 783 20.06 -44.51 25.58
CA VAL A 783 19.78 -45.69 24.76
C VAL A 783 19.34 -45.26 23.36
N ALA A 784 18.46 -44.26 23.24
CA ALA A 784 18.07 -43.69 21.95
C ALA A 784 19.27 -43.02 21.26
N ARG A 785 20.11 -42.26 21.97
CA ARG A 785 21.33 -41.68 21.39
C ARG A 785 22.32 -42.76 21.00
N LYS A 786 22.50 -43.85 21.75
CA LYS A 786 23.38 -44.97 21.33
C LYS A 786 22.81 -45.73 20.13
N ALA A 787 21.48 -45.91 20.06
CA ALA A 787 20.80 -46.51 18.91
C ALA A 787 20.82 -45.57 17.68
N GLU A 788 20.73 -44.26 17.89
CA GLU A 788 20.79 -43.22 16.86
C GLU A 788 22.23 -42.94 16.43
N GLU A 789 23.22 -42.99 17.31
CA GLU A 789 24.65 -42.91 17.00
C GLU A 789 25.09 -44.16 16.22
N ALA A 790 24.55 -45.34 16.56
CA ALA A 790 24.68 -46.55 15.73
C ALA A 790 23.90 -46.44 14.40
N ARG A 791 22.70 -45.85 14.38
CA ARG A 791 21.93 -45.60 13.15
C ARG A 791 22.68 -44.62 12.25
N VAL A 792 23.11 -43.48 12.77
CA VAL A 792 23.92 -42.45 12.09
C VAL A 792 25.29 -42.98 11.69
N ALA A 793 25.92 -43.91 12.41
CA ALA A 793 27.14 -44.56 11.92
C ALA A 793 26.87 -45.53 10.75
N ALA A 794 25.76 -46.27 10.76
CA ALA A 794 25.34 -47.14 9.66
C ALA A 794 24.79 -46.35 8.46
N GLU A 795 24.10 -45.25 8.73
CA GLU A 795 23.50 -44.30 7.80
C GLU A 795 24.57 -43.40 7.19
N ALA A 796 25.61 -43.00 7.93
CA ALA A 796 26.79 -42.32 7.38
C ALA A 796 27.63 -43.28 6.51
N LYS A 797 27.77 -44.56 6.88
CA LYS A 797 28.40 -45.55 5.98
C LYS A 797 27.58 -45.77 4.71
N ARG A 798 26.26 -45.91 4.82
CA ARG A 798 25.35 -45.99 3.66
C ARG A 798 25.30 -44.69 2.87
N ALA A 799 25.45 -43.53 3.51
CA ALA A 799 25.49 -42.22 2.85
C ALA A 799 26.87 -41.92 2.26
N GLU A 800 27.95 -42.54 2.73
CA GLU A 800 29.26 -42.51 2.07
C GLU A 800 29.27 -43.46 0.86
N GLU A 801 28.70 -44.66 1.01
CA GLU A 801 28.51 -45.62 -0.09
C GLU A 801 27.56 -45.06 -1.17
N VAL A 802 26.43 -44.49 -0.77
CA VAL A 802 25.52 -43.74 -1.64
C VAL A 802 26.21 -42.48 -2.15
N ARG A 803 26.97 -41.70 -1.38
CA ARG A 803 27.71 -40.56 -1.94
C ARG A 803 28.76 -40.99 -2.96
N ARG A 804 29.44 -42.11 -2.81
CA ARG A 804 30.37 -42.62 -3.84
C ARG A 804 29.62 -43.08 -5.08
N ALA A 805 28.45 -43.71 -4.93
CA ALA A 805 27.58 -44.07 -6.05
C ALA A 805 26.90 -42.85 -6.72
N GLU A 806 26.57 -41.83 -5.94
CA GLU A 806 25.97 -40.56 -6.37
C GLU A 806 27.03 -39.61 -6.94
N GLU A 807 28.28 -39.67 -6.50
CA GLU A 807 29.42 -38.95 -7.06
C GLU A 807 29.86 -39.59 -8.38
N ALA A 808 29.92 -40.92 -8.45
CA ALA A 808 30.06 -41.64 -9.71
C ALA A 808 28.90 -41.33 -10.67
N ARG A 809 27.65 -41.34 -10.19
CA ARG A 809 26.49 -40.91 -10.98
C ARG A 809 26.55 -39.44 -11.36
N ARG A 810 26.96 -38.52 -10.50
CA ARG A 810 27.12 -37.09 -10.81
C ARG A 810 28.25 -36.85 -11.80
N ILE A 811 29.30 -37.66 -11.82
CA ILE A 811 30.33 -37.59 -12.86
C ILE A 811 29.76 -38.09 -14.19
N GLU A 812 29.00 -39.19 -14.20
CA GLU A 812 28.36 -39.69 -15.43
C GLU A 812 27.22 -38.76 -15.92
N GLU A 813 26.44 -38.20 -15.00
CA GLU A 813 25.32 -37.29 -15.23
C GLU A 813 25.80 -35.90 -15.57
N ALA A 814 26.89 -35.39 -14.97
CA ALA A 814 27.56 -34.19 -15.46
C ALA A 814 28.14 -34.41 -16.85
N ARG A 815 28.72 -35.58 -17.17
CA ARG A 815 29.15 -35.91 -18.53
C ARG A 815 27.96 -35.90 -19.50
N ARG A 816 26.83 -36.54 -19.15
CA ARG A 816 25.60 -36.52 -19.95
C ARG A 816 24.96 -35.13 -20.02
N ALA A 817 25.08 -34.30 -18.98
CA ALA A 817 24.53 -32.95 -18.92
C ALA A 817 25.43 -31.94 -19.63
N GLU A 818 26.73 -32.17 -19.74
CA GLU A 818 27.66 -31.43 -20.60
C GLU A 818 27.44 -31.83 -22.07
N GLU A 819 27.26 -33.12 -22.34
CA GLU A 819 26.90 -33.66 -23.66
C GLU A 819 25.52 -33.12 -24.12
N ALA A 820 24.53 -33.10 -23.22
CA ALA A 820 23.21 -32.50 -23.45
C ALA A 820 23.27 -30.97 -23.54
N ARG A 821 24.07 -30.28 -22.71
CA ARG A 821 24.28 -28.82 -22.84
C ARG A 821 24.94 -28.46 -24.15
N LYS A 822 25.90 -29.23 -24.66
CA LYS A 822 26.48 -29.01 -25.99
C LYS A 822 25.47 -29.29 -27.11
N ALA A 823 24.65 -30.33 -26.97
CA ALA A 823 23.55 -30.59 -27.91
C ALA A 823 22.46 -29.50 -27.88
N GLU A 824 22.15 -28.96 -26.70
CA GLU A 824 21.16 -27.90 -26.51
C GLU A 824 21.70 -26.51 -26.85
N GLU A 825 22.99 -26.24 -26.64
CA GLU A 825 23.70 -25.06 -27.15
C GLU A 825 23.75 -25.08 -28.68
N VAL A 826 24.01 -26.24 -29.30
CA VAL A 826 23.89 -26.41 -30.76
C VAL A 826 22.43 -26.25 -31.21
N ARG A 827 21.44 -26.74 -30.45
CA ARG A 827 20.01 -26.54 -30.76
C ARG A 827 19.64 -25.06 -30.68
N ILE A 828 20.02 -24.37 -29.61
CA ILE A 828 19.77 -22.94 -29.38
C ILE A 828 20.52 -22.08 -30.40
N ALA A 829 21.74 -22.44 -30.79
CA ALA A 829 22.47 -21.75 -31.86
C ALA A 829 21.82 -21.97 -33.24
N ALA A 830 21.29 -23.17 -33.52
CA ALA A 830 20.53 -23.45 -34.76
C ALA A 830 19.16 -22.74 -34.75
N GLU A 831 18.48 -22.70 -33.61
CA GLU A 831 17.20 -22.05 -33.40
C GLU A 831 17.34 -20.52 -33.44
N ALA A 832 18.38 -19.95 -32.83
CA ALA A 832 18.74 -18.54 -32.94
C ALA A 832 19.08 -18.15 -34.38
N ARG A 833 19.86 -18.95 -35.11
CA ARG A 833 20.10 -18.73 -36.55
C ARG A 833 18.83 -18.83 -37.38
N LYS A 834 17.90 -19.73 -37.03
CA LYS A 834 16.60 -19.85 -37.70
C LYS A 834 15.67 -18.68 -37.37
N ALA A 835 15.70 -18.17 -36.15
CA ALA A 835 14.98 -16.98 -35.72
C ALA A 835 15.57 -15.69 -36.32
N GLU A 836 16.89 -15.60 -36.46
CA GLU A 836 17.60 -14.53 -37.15
C GLU A 836 17.28 -14.53 -38.65
N GLN A 837 17.30 -15.70 -39.30
CA GLN A 837 16.84 -15.86 -40.69
C GLN A 837 15.36 -15.52 -40.86
N ALA A 838 14.50 -15.89 -39.89
CA ALA A 838 13.09 -15.51 -39.89
C ALA A 838 12.90 -13.99 -39.69
N ARG A 839 13.72 -13.35 -38.84
CA ARG A 839 13.71 -11.90 -38.64
C ARG A 839 14.17 -11.18 -39.92
N LEU A 840 15.28 -11.61 -40.53
CA LEU A 840 15.76 -11.07 -41.81
C LEU A 840 14.78 -11.30 -42.97
N ALA A 841 14.01 -12.40 -42.94
CA ALA A 841 12.94 -12.64 -43.91
C ALA A 841 11.71 -11.74 -43.66
N ALA A 842 11.34 -11.52 -42.39
CA ALA A 842 10.27 -10.59 -42.02
C ALA A 842 10.65 -9.14 -42.34
N GLU A 843 11.86 -8.72 -42.00
CA GLU A 843 12.45 -7.41 -42.28
C GLU A 843 12.50 -7.14 -43.80
N ARG A 844 12.86 -8.13 -44.61
CA ARG A 844 12.78 -8.04 -46.08
C ARG A 844 11.34 -7.97 -46.59
N ALA A 845 10.42 -8.76 -46.04
CA ALA A 845 9.01 -8.72 -46.42
C ALA A 845 8.34 -7.40 -45.99
N GLU A 846 8.80 -6.78 -44.91
CA GLU A 846 8.35 -5.46 -44.46
C GLU A 846 8.94 -4.35 -45.34
N ALA A 847 10.23 -4.40 -45.66
CA ALA A 847 10.85 -3.48 -46.62
C ALA A 847 10.22 -3.59 -48.02
N GLU A 848 9.84 -4.80 -48.47
CA GLU A 848 9.11 -5.02 -49.72
C GLU A 848 7.68 -4.45 -49.67
N ARG A 849 6.98 -4.58 -48.53
CA ARG A 849 5.68 -3.92 -48.30
C ARG A 849 5.81 -2.39 -48.30
N GLN A 850 6.80 -1.83 -47.61
CA GLN A 850 7.07 -0.39 -47.60
C GLN A 850 7.44 0.11 -49.01
N ALA A 851 8.19 -0.66 -49.80
CA ALA A 851 8.49 -0.33 -51.20
C ALA A 851 7.25 -0.42 -52.11
N ALA A 852 6.35 -1.39 -51.90
CA ALA A 852 5.09 -1.50 -52.61
C ALA A 852 4.11 -0.38 -52.23
N GLU A 853 4.06 0.01 -50.96
CA GLU A 853 3.27 1.13 -50.46
C GLU A 853 3.81 2.48 -50.94
N ALA A 854 5.14 2.67 -50.95
CA ALA A 854 5.77 3.85 -51.54
C ALA A 854 5.46 3.97 -53.03
N LYS A 855 5.43 2.85 -53.78
CA LYS A 855 4.96 2.83 -55.18
C LYS A 855 3.48 3.21 -55.29
N ARG A 856 2.60 2.62 -54.46
CA ARG A 856 1.17 2.96 -54.42
C ARG A 856 0.96 4.46 -54.17
N ILE A 857 1.66 5.04 -53.19
CA ILE A 857 1.58 6.47 -52.84
C ILE A 857 2.16 7.34 -53.97
N ALA A 858 3.22 6.91 -54.65
CA ALA A 858 3.76 7.63 -55.81
C ALA A 858 2.80 7.63 -57.00
N GLU A 859 2.15 6.49 -57.28
CA GLU A 859 1.18 6.36 -58.37
C GLU A 859 -0.14 7.09 -58.05
N GLU A 860 -0.62 7.02 -56.81
CA GLU A 860 -1.77 7.80 -56.32
C GLU A 860 -1.50 9.31 -56.40
N ARG A 861 -0.29 9.78 -56.06
CA ARG A 861 0.15 11.17 -56.26
C ARG A 861 0.24 11.55 -57.73
N TYR A 862 0.65 10.63 -58.61
CA TYR A 862 0.68 10.88 -60.05
C TYR A 862 -0.72 11.00 -60.65
N GLN A 863 -1.67 10.14 -60.26
CA GLN A 863 -3.08 10.27 -60.63
C GLN A 863 -3.70 11.56 -60.08
N ALA A 864 -3.39 11.93 -58.83
CA ALA A 864 -3.84 13.20 -58.24
C ALA A 864 -3.26 14.43 -58.97
N HIS A 865 -2.01 14.36 -59.46
CA HIS A 865 -1.44 15.40 -60.31
C HIS A 865 -2.18 15.52 -61.64
N LEU A 866 -2.42 14.41 -62.33
CA LEU A 866 -3.17 14.38 -63.59
C LEU A 866 -4.62 14.90 -63.43
N GLU A 867 -5.28 14.57 -62.33
CA GLU A 867 -6.63 15.08 -62.06
C GLU A 867 -6.63 16.57 -61.67
N ALA A 868 -5.61 17.04 -60.96
CA ALA A 868 -5.42 18.46 -60.65
C ALA A 868 -5.10 19.27 -61.92
N GLU A 869 -4.30 18.71 -62.83
CA GLU A 869 -3.98 19.31 -64.13
C GLU A 869 -5.23 19.40 -65.02
N ARG A 870 -6.04 18.34 -65.10
CA ARG A 870 -7.35 18.38 -65.79
C ARG A 870 -8.29 19.44 -65.18
N LYS A 871 -8.40 19.50 -63.84
CA LYS A 871 -9.21 20.51 -63.15
C LYS A 871 -8.68 21.94 -63.39
N ALA A 872 -7.37 22.12 -63.50
CA ALA A 872 -6.76 23.41 -63.84
C ALA A 872 -7.02 23.80 -65.31
N GLU A 873 -7.06 22.84 -66.23
CA GLU A 873 -7.45 23.08 -67.62
C GLU A 873 -8.95 23.39 -67.77
N GLU A 874 -9.82 22.64 -67.10
CA GLU A 874 -11.26 22.94 -67.01
C GLU A 874 -11.51 24.34 -66.43
N ALA A 875 -10.80 24.71 -65.35
CA ALA A 875 -10.88 26.04 -64.77
C ALA A 875 -10.37 27.15 -65.72
N ARG A 876 -9.33 26.87 -66.52
CA ARG A 876 -8.86 27.80 -67.57
C ARG A 876 -9.90 27.96 -68.69
N GLN A 877 -10.53 26.87 -69.14
CA GLN A 877 -11.60 26.95 -70.14
C GLN A 877 -12.83 27.70 -69.62
N GLN A 878 -13.22 27.48 -68.35
CA GLN A 878 -14.30 28.24 -67.70
C GLN A 878 -13.94 29.73 -67.56
N ALA A 879 -12.71 30.07 -67.16
CA ALA A 879 -12.24 31.45 -67.08
C ALA A 879 -12.22 32.14 -68.45
N LEU A 880 -11.80 31.45 -69.52
CA LEU A 880 -11.85 31.96 -70.89
C LEU A 880 -13.30 32.18 -71.37
N ALA A 881 -14.22 31.26 -71.06
CA ALA A 881 -15.64 31.42 -71.36
C ALA A 881 -16.27 32.60 -70.61
N GLN A 882 -15.95 32.77 -69.32
CA GLN A 882 -16.38 33.91 -68.52
C GLN A 882 -15.82 35.23 -69.07
N ALA A 883 -14.53 35.28 -69.42
CA ALA A 883 -13.91 36.46 -70.05
C ALA A 883 -14.53 36.79 -71.42
N GLU A 884 -14.96 35.79 -72.21
CA GLU A 884 -15.66 36.06 -73.47
C GLU A 884 -17.08 36.60 -73.25
N VAL A 885 -17.78 36.11 -72.22
CA VAL A 885 -19.09 36.65 -71.80
C VAL A 885 -18.94 38.08 -71.27
N GLU A 886 -17.93 38.37 -70.46
CA GLU A 886 -17.63 39.72 -69.97
C GLU A 886 -17.27 40.66 -71.12
N ARG A 887 -16.44 40.22 -72.08
CA ARG A 887 -16.13 40.99 -73.29
C ARG A 887 -17.39 41.32 -74.09
N LYS A 888 -18.27 40.33 -74.32
CA LYS A 888 -19.56 40.52 -75.02
C LYS A 888 -20.51 41.43 -74.23
N ALA A 889 -20.49 41.40 -72.90
CA ALA A 889 -21.26 42.29 -72.05
C ALA A 889 -20.74 43.73 -72.12
N LYS A 890 -19.42 43.93 -72.09
CA LYS A 890 -18.77 45.23 -72.25
C LYS A 890 -18.99 45.82 -73.63
N GLU A 891 -18.84 45.02 -74.69
CA GLU A 891 -19.12 45.43 -76.07
C GLU A 891 -20.59 45.85 -76.25
N ARG A 892 -21.54 45.13 -75.64
CA ARG A 892 -22.95 45.55 -75.57
C ARG A 892 -23.15 46.85 -74.77
N ALA A 893 -22.45 47.03 -73.66
CA ALA A 893 -22.51 48.27 -72.88
C ALA A 893 -21.98 49.47 -73.66
N GLU A 894 -20.84 49.32 -74.35
CA GLU A 894 -20.29 50.34 -75.24
C GLU A 894 -21.21 50.62 -76.44
N ALA A 895 -21.86 49.61 -77.01
CA ALA A 895 -22.86 49.79 -78.06
C ALA A 895 -24.09 50.57 -77.56
N ILE A 896 -24.62 50.25 -76.37
CA ILE A 896 -25.71 50.99 -75.73
C ILE A 896 -25.29 52.44 -75.45
N GLN A 897 -24.07 52.66 -74.97
CA GLN A 897 -23.55 54.01 -74.71
C GLN A 897 -23.41 54.82 -76.00
N ARG A 898 -22.90 54.23 -77.10
CA ARG A 898 -22.85 54.88 -78.42
C ARG A 898 -24.24 55.20 -78.97
N VAL A 899 -25.23 54.34 -78.78
CA VAL A 899 -26.63 54.63 -79.16
C VAL A 899 -27.19 55.78 -78.32
N LYS A 900 -26.87 55.85 -77.03
CA LYS A 900 -27.26 56.96 -76.16
C LYS A 900 -26.60 58.27 -76.57
N GLU A 901 -25.29 58.27 -76.84
CA GLU A 901 -24.56 59.43 -77.38
C GLU A 901 -25.09 59.85 -78.75
N GLN A 902 -25.47 58.92 -79.62
CA GLN A 902 -26.14 59.24 -80.88
C GLN A 902 -27.52 59.89 -80.66
N GLN A 903 -28.31 59.41 -79.70
CA GLN A 903 -29.58 60.06 -79.35
C GLN A 903 -29.39 61.45 -78.74
N GLU A 904 -28.40 61.64 -77.86
CA GLU A 904 -28.11 62.95 -77.26
C GLU A 904 -27.53 63.93 -78.30
N ASN A 905 -26.65 63.48 -79.19
CA ASN A 905 -26.23 64.27 -80.35
C ASN A 905 -27.37 64.58 -81.32
N ALA A 906 -28.30 63.64 -81.56
CA ALA A 906 -29.48 63.88 -82.39
C ALA A 906 -30.44 64.91 -81.75
N ARG A 907 -30.62 64.85 -80.42
CA ARG A 907 -31.35 65.87 -79.65
C ARG A 907 -30.66 67.23 -79.76
N HIS A 908 -29.35 67.29 -79.53
CA HIS A 908 -28.59 68.55 -79.60
C HIS A 908 -28.57 69.15 -81.02
N ARG A 909 -28.58 68.33 -82.07
CA ARG A 909 -28.79 68.79 -83.47
C ARG A 909 -30.22 69.26 -83.72
N ALA A 910 -31.23 68.58 -83.20
CA ALA A 910 -32.63 69.01 -83.31
C ALA A 910 -32.90 70.31 -82.52
N GLU A 911 -32.18 70.52 -81.42
CA GLU A 911 -32.23 71.74 -80.61
C GLU A 911 -31.49 72.90 -81.29
N LEU A 912 -30.30 72.65 -81.86
CA LEU A 912 -29.63 73.62 -82.76
C LEU A 912 -30.49 73.97 -83.98
N ALA A 913 -31.16 72.99 -84.60
CA ALA A 913 -32.08 73.23 -85.71
C ALA A 913 -33.32 74.04 -85.27
N ARG A 914 -33.83 73.83 -84.04
CA ARG A 914 -34.88 74.68 -83.46
C ARG A 914 -34.39 76.11 -83.19
N GLN A 915 -33.17 76.28 -82.68
CA GLN A 915 -32.55 77.60 -82.48
C GLN A 915 -32.29 78.30 -83.82
N GLN A 916 -31.89 77.57 -84.86
CA GLN A 916 -31.77 78.08 -86.24
C GLN A 916 -33.13 78.48 -86.81
N ILE A 917 -34.17 77.65 -86.68
CA ILE A 917 -35.54 77.99 -87.10
C ILE A 917 -36.10 79.18 -86.29
N GLU A 918 -35.78 79.32 -85.00
CA GLU A 918 -36.19 80.49 -84.22
C GLU A 918 -35.41 81.76 -84.62
N ALA A 919 -34.11 81.64 -84.90
CA ALA A 919 -33.29 82.73 -85.42
C ALA A 919 -33.74 83.14 -86.83
N GLU A 920 -34.08 82.19 -87.69
CA GLU A 920 -34.66 82.42 -89.02
C GLU A 920 -36.07 83.00 -88.92
N ARG A 921 -36.87 82.60 -87.94
CA ARG A 921 -38.18 83.22 -87.66
C ARG A 921 -38.05 84.65 -87.11
N LYS A 922 -36.99 84.96 -86.35
CA LYS A 922 -36.58 86.33 -85.99
C LYS A 922 -36.09 87.11 -87.22
N ALA A 923 -35.32 86.50 -88.12
CA ALA A 923 -34.88 87.13 -89.36
C ALA A 923 -36.06 87.41 -90.31
N ALA A 924 -37.01 86.49 -90.44
CA ALA A 924 -38.25 86.65 -91.20
C ALA A 924 -39.23 87.66 -90.55
N GLN A 925 -39.12 87.91 -89.24
CA GLN A 925 -39.78 89.05 -88.59
C GLN A 925 -39.04 90.38 -88.81
N ALA A 926 -37.71 90.35 -89.03
CA ALA A 926 -36.92 91.53 -89.40
C ALA A 926 -37.01 91.89 -90.90
N ALA A 927 -37.31 90.93 -91.78
CA ALA A 927 -37.32 91.09 -93.23
C ALA A 927 -38.71 91.48 -93.82
N LYS A 928 -39.50 92.30 -93.12
CA LYS A 928 -40.82 92.79 -93.59
C LYS A 928 -40.75 94.14 -94.34
N THR A 929 -39.79 94.27 -95.25
CA THR A 929 -39.68 95.36 -96.23
C THR A 929 -39.10 94.81 -97.54
N GLY A 930 -39.79 95.00 -98.68
CA GLY A 930 -39.34 94.60 -100.02
C GLY A 930 -38.45 95.67 -100.70
N PRO A 931 -38.45 95.80 -102.06
CA PRO A 931 -39.35 95.16 -103.05
C PRO A 931 -38.74 94.69 -104.41
N SER A 932 -39.57 93.97 -105.20
CA SER A 932 -39.76 94.02 -106.68
C SER A 932 -38.64 93.83 -107.73
N PHE A 933 -39.04 93.22 -108.87
CA PHE A 933 -38.47 93.29 -110.25
C PHE A 933 -37.13 92.54 -110.50
N SER A 934 -36.83 92.01 -111.71
CA SER A 934 -37.60 91.82 -112.97
C SER A 934 -36.99 90.71 -113.88
N GLU A 935 -37.74 90.32 -114.94
CA GLU A 935 -37.33 89.79 -116.28
C GLU A 935 -36.38 88.55 -116.36
N LEU A 936 -36.64 87.46 -117.12
CA LEU A 936 -36.96 87.19 -118.56
C LEU A 936 -35.73 87.11 -119.51
N ASP A 937 -35.49 85.89 -120.01
CA ASP A 937 -34.82 85.41 -121.26
C ASP A 937 -33.32 85.79 -121.52
N ASP A 938 -32.46 85.04 -122.27
CA ASP A 938 -32.64 83.83 -123.13
C ASP A 938 -31.31 83.04 -123.43
N VAL A 939 -31.42 81.82 -124.02
CA VAL A 939 -30.48 81.06 -124.91
C VAL A 939 -29.16 80.33 -124.42
N HIS A 940 -29.03 79.02 -124.80
CA HIS A 940 -27.84 78.10 -125.01
C HIS A 940 -26.92 77.64 -123.82
N GLU A 941 -26.22 76.47 -123.81
CA GLU A 941 -26.13 75.28 -124.71
C GLU A 941 -25.63 73.96 -124.01
N ASP A 942 -26.13 72.80 -124.48
CA ASP A 942 -25.59 71.41 -124.66
C ASP A 942 -24.47 70.67 -123.84
N THR A 943 -24.86 69.50 -123.26
CA THR A 943 -24.21 68.13 -123.35
C THR A 943 -22.92 67.75 -122.53
N PRO A 944 -22.36 66.50 -122.57
CA PRO A 944 -22.92 65.20 -122.09
C PRO A 944 -21.90 64.25 -121.34
N SER A 945 -22.19 62.93 -121.26
CA SER A 945 -21.28 61.75 -121.01
C SER A 945 -21.19 61.16 -119.57
N VAL A 946 -20.83 59.89 -119.29
CA VAL A 946 -21.32 58.52 -119.64
C VAL A 946 -20.39 57.44 -118.99
N THR A 947 -20.87 56.22 -118.63
CA THR A 947 -20.17 54.87 -118.68
C THR A 947 -20.69 53.82 -117.64
N ILE A 948 -20.61 52.52 -117.98
CA ILE A 948 -20.89 51.28 -117.18
C ILE A 948 -19.93 50.13 -117.69
N PRO A 949 -20.06 48.77 -117.55
CA PRO A 949 -21.12 47.85 -117.03
C PRO A 949 -20.65 46.55 -116.25
N ASN A 950 -21.60 45.61 -116.02
CA ASN A 950 -21.46 44.12 -115.95
C ASN A 950 -20.81 43.37 -114.75
N ALA A 951 -20.95 42.02 -114.58
CA ALA A 951 -22.09 41.06 -114.65
C ALA A 951 -21.65 39.56 -114.45
N VAL A 952 -22.62 38.63 -114.33
CA VAL A 952 -22.58 37.14 -114.61
C VAL A 952 -22.09 36.12 -113.53
N SER A 953 -23.08 35.43 -112.95
CA SER A 953 -23.37 33.95 -112.88
C SER A 953 -22.33 32.79 -112.93
N ILE A 954 -22.57 31.79 -112.04
CA ILE A 954 -22.69 30.31 -112.27
C ILE A 954 -21.42 29.39 -112.47
N ASP A 955 -21.21 28.53 -111.46
CA ASP A 955 -20.90 27.05 -111.46
C ASP A 955 -19.60 26.42 -112.05
N GLU A 956 -19.43 25.14 -111.68
CA GLU A 956 -18.66 24.00 -112.24
C GLU A 956 -17.18 23.67 -111.87
N LEU A 957 -17.06 22.55 -111.13
CA LEU A 957 -16.33 21.31 -111.46
C LEU A 957 -14.80 21.11 -111.21
N THR A 958 -14.51 19.92 -110.62
CA THR A 958 -13.25 19.13 -110.61
C THR A 958 -12.17 19.46 -109.56
N LYS A 959 -11.39 18.49 -109.00
CA LYS A 959 -11.36 17.01 -109.13
C LYS A 959 -10.77 16.35 -107.84
N PRO A 960 -11.06 15.06 -107.53
CA PRO A 960 -10.56 14.36 -106.33
C PRO A 960 -9.44 13.31 -106.62
N ARG A 961 -9.06 12.54 -105.58
CA ARG A 961 -8.22 11.29 -105.54
C ARG A 961 -6.70 11.45 -105.28
N PRO A 962 -5.98 10.38 -104.82
CA PRO A 962 -6.42 9.26 -103.95
C PRO A 962 -5.40 8.86 -102.85
N THR A 963 -5.82 7.94 -101.97
CA THR A 963 -4.96 7.07 -101.15
C THR A 963 -4.19 6.03 -101.98
N ALA A 964 -2.92 5.75 -101.67
CA ALA A 964 -2.37 4.37 -101.58
C ALA A 964 -0.91 4.27 -101.06
N SER A 965 -0.72 3.34 -100.11
CA SER A 965 0.46 2.54 -99.76
C SER A 965 1.68 2.51 -100.72
N GLN A 966 2.91 2.53 -100.16
CA GLN A 966 3.81 1.35 -100.19
C GLN A 966 5.04 1.46 -99.26
N ASN A 967 5.64 0.30 -98.95
CA ASN A 967 6.87 0.14 -98.15
C ASN A 967 8.14 0.32 -99.00
N THR A 968 9.29 0.71 -98.42
CA THR A 968 10.43 -0.23 -98.18
C THR A 968 11.66 0.38 -97.48
N ARG A 969 12.46 -0.54 -96.88
CA ARG A 969 13.72 -0.35 -96.13
C ARG A 969 14.86 0.30 -96.94
N ARG A 970 15.78 0.99 -96.24
CA ARG A 970 17.27 0.80 -96.20
C ARG A 970 17.96 2.01 -95.47
N ARG A 971 19.13 1.95 -94.80
CA ARG A 971 20.10 0.86 -94.48
C ARG A 971 21.28 1.34 -93.58
N ASP A 972 21.74 0.50 -92.63
CA ASP A 972 23.08 0.40 -91.96
C ASP A 972 23.75 1.68 -91.33
N GLN A 973 24.72 1.66 -90.40
CA GLN A 973 25.26 0.74 -89.37
C GLN A 973 26.29 1.51 -88.48
N ARG A 974 26.59 1.01 -87.26
CA ARG A 974 27.95 0.75 -86.67
C ARG A 974 28.12 1.06 -85.16
N GLN A 975 29.02 0.26 -84.57
CA GLN A 975 29.66 0.25 -83.24
C GLN A 975 31.00 -0.52 -83.43
N PRO A 976 31.86 -0.74 -82.40
CA PRO A 976 32.37 0.13 -81.33
C PRO A 976 33.93 0.13 -81.34
N LEU A 977 34.62 0.64 -80.30
CA LEU A 977 35.98 0.21 -79.92
C LEU A 977 36.40 0.67 -78.51
N GLN A 978 37.60 0.28 -78.04
CA GLN A 978 37.91 0.14 -76.61
C GLN A 978 39.40 0.42 -76.26
N ASN A 979 39.62 1.15 -75.15
CA ASN A 979 40.72 1.02 -74.16
C ASN A 979 42.18 1.51 -74.44
N GLN A 980 42.90 1.70 -73.31
CA GLN A 980 44.34 1.92 -73.06
C GLN A 980 45.01 3.27 -73.42
N GLN A 981 46.18 3.67 -72.85
CA GLN A 981 46.76 3.62 -71.47
C GLN A 981 48.19 4.24 -71.52
N TYR A 982 48.60 5.13 -70.58
CA TYR A 982 50.02 5.40 -70.19
C TYR A 982 50.09 6.27 -68.91
N ALA A 983 51.28 6.44 -68.27
CA ALA A 983 51.43 6.92 -66.88
C ALA A 983 52.80 7.58 -66.56
N GLN A 984 53.00 7.96 -65.27
CA GLN A 984 54.24 8.44 -64.56
C GLN A 984 54.48 9.98 -64.56
N GLN A 985 55.08 10.64 -63.54
CA GLN A 985 55.56 10.26 -62.19
C GLN A 985 55.65 11.48 -61.22
N ASN A 986 55.94 11.27 -59.92
CA ASN A 986 56.01 12.30 -58.85
C ASN A 986 57.42 12.93 -58.66
N PRO A 987 57.61 13.88 -57.72
CA PRO A 987 58.26 13.48 -56.45
C PRO A 987 57.69 14.10 -55.13
N MET A 988 58.26 13.66 -54.00
CA MET A 988 57.92 13.94 -52.58
C MET A 988 58.51 15.27 -52.05
N THR A 989 58.40 15.77 -50.78
CA THR A 989 57.78 15.45 -49.45
C THR A 989 57.78 16.81 -48.67
N ASN A 990 56.97 17.17 -47.67
CA ASN A 990 56.71 16.67 -46.29
C ASN A 990 55.73 17.72 -45.64
N GLY A 991 54.95 17.51 -44.58
CA GLY A 991 54.66 16.34 -43.74
C GLY A 991 53.72 16.73 -42.55
N GLN A 992 53.41 15.78 -41.67
CA GLN A 992 52.64 15.87 -40.40
C GLN A 992 51.10 16.08 -40.42
N GLN A 993 50.39 14.96 -40.19
CA GLN A 993 49.33 14.74 -39.19
C GLN A 993 48.11 15.69 -39.10
N ASP A 994 46.96 15.19 -39.58
CA ASP A 994 45.60 15.61 -39.16
C ASP A 994 44.79 14.39 -38.70
N GLN A 995 44.20 14.47 -37.50
CA GLN A 995 43.03 13.69 -37.05
C GLN A 995 42.33 14.49 -35.94
N ASP A 996 41.16 15.05 -36.21
CA ASP A 996 40.39 15.85 -35.24
C ASP A 996 38.94 15.34 -35.09
N PRO A 997 38.41 15.22 -33.85
CA PRO A 997 36.99 14.96 -33.58
C PRO A 997 36.20 16.26 -33.46
N TYR A 998 34.86 16.21 -33.45
CA TYR A 998 34.03 17.40 -33.22
C TYR A 998 32.96 17.26 -32.12
N SER A 999 33.19 18.02 -31.05
CA SER A 999 32.21 18.60 -30.12
C SER A 999 32.87 19.88 -29.57
N SER A 1000 32.21 20.98 -29.18
CA SER A 1000 30.80 21.21 -28.86
C SER A 1000 30.47 22.73 -28.78
N GLN A 1001 29.18 23.11 -28.82
CA GLN A 1001 28.61 24.43 -28.43
C GLN A 1001 29.13 25.67 -29.23
N GLN A 1002 28.66 26.94 -29.08
CA GLN A 1002 27.83 27.59 -28.06
C GLN A 1002 27.23 28.95 -28.56
N ASP A 1003 25.98 29.31 -28.17
CA ASP A 1003 25.46 30.69 -27.96
C ASP A 1003 24.02 30.62 -27.38
N LYS A 1004 23.67 31.25 -26.23
CA LYS A 1004 23.22 32.65 -25.93
C LYS A 1004 21.84 33.05 -26.52
N GLN A 1005 20.90 33.74 -25.83
CA GLN A 1005 20.71 34.17 -24.41
C GLN A 1005 19.25 34.67 -24.19
N ASN A 1006 18.71 34.56 -22.95
CA ASN A 1006 17.70 35.41 -22.22
C ASN A 1006 16.39 35.93 -22.92
N ASP A 1007 15.18 36.07 -22.33
CA ASP A 1007 14.42 35.68 -21.09
C ASP A 1007 12.88 35.74 -21.47
N ASP A 1008 11.78 35.88 -20.68
CA ASP A 1008 11.44 36.04 -19.25
C ASP A 1008 9.92 35.72 -18.94
N GLN A 1009 9.52 35.73 -17.66
CA GLN A 1009 8.18 36.01 -17.05
C GLN A 1009 6.85 35.46 -17.65
N ASN A 1010 6.24 34.44 -17.00
CA ASN A 1010 4.99 34.52 -16.18
C ASN A 1010 4.54 33.13 -15.62
N PRO A 1011 3.74 33.05 -14.52
CA PRO A 1011 3.36 31.79 -13.86
C PRO A 1011 1.93 31.26 -14.19
N PRO A 1012 1.63 29.97 -13.89
CA PRO A 1012 0.29 29.39 -14.00
C PRO A 1012 -0.64 29.79 -12.84
N LYS A 1013 -1.96 29.70 -13.06
CA LYS A 1013 -3.01 30.14 -12.12
C LYS A 1013 -3.63 28.99 -11.32
N LEU A 1014 -3.98 29.26 -10.05
CA LEU A 1014 -5.04 28.53 -9.34
C LEU A 1014 -6.43 28.88 -9.92
N TYR A 1015 -7.36 27.92 -9.85
CA TYR A 1015 -8.81 28.16 -9.84
C TYR A 1015 -9.47 27.28 -8.76
N PRO A 1016 -10.66 27.65 -8.24
CA PRO A 1016 -10.97 27.43 -6.82
C PRO A 1016 -11.93 26.27 -6.50
N MET A 1017 -12.00 25.94 -5.20
CA MET A 1017 -13.04 25.09 -4.62
C MET A 1017 -14.41 25.79 -4.65
N GLY A 1018 -15.47 24.98 -4.80
CA GLY A 1018 -16.83 25.35 -4.39
C GLY A 1018 -17.04 25.19 -2.88
N GLN A 1019 -18.23 25.59 -2.41
CA GLN A 1019 -18.67 25.49 -1.01
C GLN A 1019 -19.26 24.11 -0.69
#